data_AF-A0A523RM06-F1
#
_entry.id   AF-A0A523RM06-F1
#
_cell.length_a   1.000
_cell.length_b   1.000
_cell.length_c   1.000
_cell.angle_alpha   90.00
_cell.angle_beta   90.00
_cell.angle_gamma   90.00
#
_symmetry.space_group_name_H-M   'P 1'
#
loop_
_entity.id
_entity.type
_entity.pdbx_description
1 polymer ?
#
loop_
_entity_poly.entity_id
_entity_poly.type
_entity_poly.pdbx_seq_one_letter_code
_entity_poly.pdbx_strand_id
1 'polypeptide(L)'
;MREQRMQNMRRAIVCCILFLLLLTTPLGEDKISLDVTKTYTPSQGLIPIEREWAANIVVVGYDQALIDETILLAGLPTTRFYSSELVGITYNIDYNVVYADSSYINDLRQVMLDNSINGSDTGTRLDETALLYQKSHLDEPQRIFYPRSGREIDAYAVEDWLEENPYTAKPNLGYTFYLVNFSEFDSQDHSFEHWYNYHPVDPDTGEDQDWFRLEWDNALNPNVTMDYPFFGGRYNSFVVDPSAHQWYLKWCRIWWSESIVTEYDFWTEDLEDKMSTLNMGVPADVDALNVYLSESIWDPINLLLFPYQHQPASYVASGTLKGLVICMDVAEGTSVESLEWVTDAGMQKAHLEELYPFIDWTVDIEFLDIDEESAWNTLFWMDAYVEPDGTTVVDGYAMFGTIYDAMKSLYTVDDGNINVFGVVFIKKQMEMHAYGRTYTGLGGGGQTVIWKSWDRYYRPDEVTPKDGISSVQLHETMHAVGFHHSWQHEHYSSDFSWGPMGYFAFHNGTSTFDKNWVQGTYLDQMEALLLNEFLVEQADLGASERPETYLAEQQALAVFAKATAFYEEMDWQAAFDALSEASDWMKRMVLSRVDDTPPVIHTYGTNPDEVGTAPFFYSAIVTDDYAGIENVTLYAQVDQGDIHAFPSSNHRGNWSVFVPALGHTTNLTMWLVVHDWGMNSFTGGHVEVFVIPPFSFADLLIPLTIAAGVACSMIGIGVYLMKRKR
;
A
#
# COMPACT_ATOMS: atom_id res chain seq x y z
N MET A 1 46.67 -60.21 43.64
CA MET A 1 45.67 -59.21 44.10
C MET A 1 45.81 -57.82 43.48
N ARG A 2 47.01 -57.28 43.24
CA ARG A 2 47.19 -55.95 42.62
C ARG A 2 46.90 -55.92 41.11
N GLU A 3 47.21 -57.00 40.39
CA GLU A 3 46.93 -57.12 38.95
C GLU A 3 45.43 -57.30 38.64
N GLN A 4 44.69 -58.03 39.48
CA GLN A 4 43.26 -58.24 39.30
C GLN A 4 42.45 -56.97 39.58
N ARG A 5 42.93 -56.08 40.46
CA ARG A 5 42.37 -54.74 40.65
C ARG A 5 42.63 -53.81 39.46
N MET A 6 43.81 -53.87 38.84
CA MET A 6 44.09 -53.09 37.62
C MET A 6 43.31 -53.59 36.40
N GLN A 7 43.08 -54.89 36.27
CA GLN A 7 42.22 -55.46 35.21
C GLN A 7 40.76 -55.05 35.38
N ASN A 8 40.24 -55.05 36.62
CA ASN A 8 38.87 -54.62 36.89
C ASN A 8 38.69 -53.10 36.73
N MET A 9 39.72 -52.30 37.03
CA MET A 9 39.69 -50.84 36.83
C MET A 9 39.82 -50.46 35.35
N ARG A 10 40.64 -51.17 34.55
CA ARG A 10 40.69 -51.01 33.10
C ARG A 10 39.40 -51.45 32.42
N ARG A 11 38.75 -52.51 32.90
CA ARG A 11 37.42 -52.92 32.42
C ARG A 11 36.33 -51.91 32.80
N ALA A 12 36.38 -51.33 34.00
CA ALA A 12 35.46 -50.28 34.40
C ALA A 12 35.64 -49.00 33.57
N ILE A 13 36.89 -48.59 33.30
CA ILE A 13 37.18 -47.40 32.47
C ILE A 13 36.80 -47.63 31.01
N VAL A 14 37.08 -48.82 30.45
CA VAL A 14 36.64 -49.18 29.09
C VAL A 14 35.12 -49.28 29.00
N CYS A 15 34.43 -49.79 30.03
CA CYS A 15 32.97 -49.78 30.09
C CYS A 15 32.40 -48.35 30.23
N CYS A 16 33.03 -47.46 31.00
CA CYS A 16 32.58 -46.07 31.11
C CYS A 16 32.82 -45.27 29.82
N ILE A 17 33.93 -45.50 29.12
CA ILE A 17 34.23 -44.88 27.82
C ILE A 17 33.30 -45.42 26.73
N LEU A 18 32.98 -46.72 26.73
CA LEU A 18 31.96 -47.30 25.85
C LEU A 18 30.55 -46.78 26.17
N PHE A 19 30.22 -46.54 27.44
CA PHE A 19 28.93 -45.98 27.86
C PHE A 19 28.80 -44.49 27.48
N LEU A 20 29.89 -43.71 27.54
CA LEU A 20 29.96 -42.32 27.09
C LEU A 20 29.96 -42.18 25.55
N LEU A 21 30.56 -43.13 24.83
CA LEU A 21 30.48 -43.21 23.37
C LEU A 21 29.10 -43.68 22.87
N LEU A 22 28.38 -44.50 23.65
CA LEU A 22 26.98 -44.86 23.40
C LEU A 22 25.98 -43.73 23.71
N LEU A 23 26.40 -42.69 24.46
CA LEU A 23 25.61 -41.48 24.72
C LEU A 23 25.88 -40.36 23.70
N THR A 24 26.84 -40.54 22.77
CA THR A 24 27.21 -39.55 21.74
C THR A 24 27.04 -40.05 20.31
N THR A 25 26.51 -41.26 20.11
CA THR A 25 25.90 -41.60 18.82
C THR A 25 24.62 -40.79 18.69
N PRO A 26 24.43 -40.01 17.62
CA PRO A 26 23.11 -39.44 17.33
C PRO A 26 22.16 -40.63 17.25
N LEU A 27 21.13 -40.62 18.11
CA LEU A 27 19.94 -41.41 17.84
C LEU A 27 19.54 -40.97 16.43
N GLY A 28 19.73 -41.85 15.46
CA GLY A 28 18.99 -41.73 14.22
C GLY A 28 17.55 -41.56 14.66
N GLU A 29 16.92 -40.49 14.18
CA GLU A 29 15.49 -40.33 14.28
C GLU A 29 14.85 -41.51 13.53
N ASP A 30 14.70 -42.64 14.21
CA ASP A 30 13.50 -43.43 14.03
C ASP A 30 12.39 -42.49 14.48
N LYS A 31 11.89 -41.71 13.51
CA LYS A 31 10.56 -41.14 13.57
C LYS A 31 9.66 -42.32 13.92
N ILE A 32 9.32 -42.43 15.20
CA ILE A 32 8.05 -43.01 15.59
C ILE A 32 7.06 -42.09 14.89
N SER A 33 6.65 -42.47 13.68
CA SER A 33 5.38 -42.03 13.15
C SER A 33 4.37 -42.58 14.14
N LEU A 34 4.06 -41.76 15.15
CA LEU A 34 2.67 -41.57 15.46
C LEU A 34 2.05 -41.21 14.10
N ASP A 35 1.54 -42.23 13.41
CA ASP A 35 0.29 -42.08 12.70
C ASP A 35 -0.70 -41.63 13.78
N VAL A 36 -0.60 -40.35 14.15
CA VAL A 36 -1.79 -39.52 14.12
C VAL A 36 -2.26 -39.77 12.70
N THR A 37 -3.16 -40.73 12.57
CA THR A 37 -4.15 -40.65 11.53
C THR A 37 -4.81 -39.33 11.88
N LYS A 38 -4.24 -38.22 11.39
CA LYS A 38 -5.01 -37.07 10.97
C LYS A 38 -5.93 -37.79 10.01
N THR A 39 -7.11 -38.13 10.51
CA THR A 39 -8.27 -38.24 9.66
C THR A 39 -8.13 -37.03 8.79
N TYR A 40 -7.65 -37.28 7.57
CA TYR A 40 -7.63 -36.31 6.50
C TYR A 40 -9.12 -36.09 6.32
N THR A 41 -9.67 -35.15 7.09
CA THR A 41 -10.79 -34.36 6.64
C THR A 41 -10.36 -33.97 5.23
N PRO A 42 -11.14 -34.29 4.18
CA PRO A 42 -10.78 -33.90 2.83
C PRO A 42 -10.33 -32.46 2.91
N SER A 43 -9.15 -32.12 2.37
CA SER A 43 -8.75 -30.72 2.25
C SER A 43 -9.97 -30.01 1.68
N GLN A 44 -10.61 -29.16 2.47
CA GLN A 44 -11.62 -28.27 1.90
C GLN A 44 -10.86 -27.58 0.76
N GLY A 45 -11.41 -27.66 -0.45
CA GLY A 45 -10.81 -26.94 -1.57
C GLY A 45 -10.69 -25.46 -1.19
N LEU A 46 -9.69 -24.78 -1.72
CA LEU A 46 -9.61 -23.33 -1.59
C LEU A 46 -10.94 -22.71 -2.05
N ILE A 47 -11.39 -21.67 -1.36
CA ILE A 47 -12.57 -20.90 -1.76
C ILE A 47 -12.21 -20.14 -3.03
N PRO A 48 -12.84 -20.43 -4.18
CA PRO A 48 -12.45 -19.81 -5.43
C PRO A 48 -13.06 -18.41 -5.58
N ILE A 49 -12.29 -17.49 -6.17
CA ILE A 49 -12.77 -16.24 -6.73
C ILE A 49 -12.11 -16.01 -8.09
N GLU A 50 -12.87 -15.52 -9.05
CA GLU A 50 -12.42 -15.33 -10.43
C GLU A 50 -12.71 -13.89 -10.88
N ARG A 51 -11.77 -13.28 -11.59
CA ARG A 51 -11.88 -11.92 -12.13
C ARG A 51 -11.52 -11.88 -13.60
N GLU A 52 -12.24 -11.07 -14.37
CA GLU A 52 -12.00 -10.82 -15.79
C GLU A 52 -11.27 -9.48 -15.96
N TRP A 53 -9.96 -9.55 -16.10
CA TRP A 53 -9.09 -8.41 -16.36
C TRP A 53 -8.92 -8.20 -17.86
N ALA A 54 -8.66 -6.96 -18.27
CA ALA A 54 -8.33 -6.64 -19.66
C ALA A 54 -7.11 -5.73 -19.78
N ALA A 55 -6.36 -5.90 -20.87
CA ALA A 55 -5.30 -5.00 -21.29
C ALA A 55 -5.56 -4.49 -22.71
N ASN A 56 -5.73 -3.17 -22.84
CA ASN A 56 -5.70 -2.53 -24.16
C ASN A 56 -4.24 -2.33 -24.58
N ILE A 57 -3.86 -2.78 -25.77
CA ILE A 57 -2.56 -2.50 -26.39
C ILE A 57 -2.78 -1.52 -27.53
N VAL A 58 -2.41 -0.26 -27.30
CA VAL A 58 -2.53 0.82 -28.29
C VAL A 58 -1.23 0.89 -29.09
N VAL A 59 -1.29 0.52 -30.35
CA VAL A 59 -0.16 0.58 -31.29
C VAL A 59 -0.12 1.95 -31.95
N VAL A 60 0.98 2.68 -31.77
CA VAL A 60 1.13 4.08 -32.21
C VAL A 60 2.36 4.22 -33.10
N GLY A 61 2.22 4.83 -34.27
CA GLY A 61 3.35 5.11 -35.17
C GLY A 61 3.79 3.95 -36.07
N TYR A 62 3.14 2.78 -35.98
CA TYR A 62 3.43 1.63 -36.85
C TYR A 62 2.50 1.58 -38.08
N ASP A 63 3.01 1.03 -39.19
CA ASP A 63 2.15 0.56 -40.28
C ASP A 63 1.42 -0.71 -39.83
N GLN A 64 0.09 -0.66 -39.77
CA GLN A 64 -0.76 -1.78 -39.36
C GLN A 64 -0.47 -3.06 -40.17
N ALA A 65 -0.05 -2.94 -41.43
CA ALA A 65 0.26 -4.10 -42.26
C ALA A 65 1.52 -4.88 -41.80
N LEU A 66 2.33 -4.29 -40.91
CA LEU A 66 3.54 -4.91 -40.37
C LEU A 66 3.33 -5.52 -38.98
N ILE A 67 2.14 -5.39 -38.39
CA ILE A 67 1.84 -5.94 -37.06
C ILE A 67 1.00 -7.22 -37.23
N ASP A 68 1.58 -8.35 -36.82
CA ASP A 68 0.88 -9.61 -36.68
C ASP A 68 0.48 -9.79 -35.21
N GLU A 69 -0.78 -9.52 -34.90
CA GLU A 69 -1.33 -9.63 -33.54
C GLU A 69 -1.16 -11.04 -32.93
N THR A 70 -1.17 -12.10 -33.75
CA THR A 70 -1.01 -13.47 -33.24
C THR A 70 0.41 -13.69 -32.72
N ILE A 71 1.41 -13.14 -33.42
CA ILE A 71 2.81 -13.23 -33.00
C ILE A 71 3.08 -12.26 -31.86
N LEU A 72 2.58 -11.02 -31.94
CA LEU A 72 2.77 -10.00 -30.91
C LEU A 72 2.29 -10.48 -29.54
N LEU A 73 1.10 -11.11 -29.49
CA LEU A 73 0.49 -11.60 -28.25
C LEU A 73 0.98 -13.01 -27.84
N ALA A 74 1.82 -13.66 -28.65
CA ALA A 74 2.25 -15.01 -28.38
C ALA A 74 3.06 -15.08 -27.06
N GLY A 75 2.64 -15.95 -26.15
CA GLY A 75 3.35 -16.16 -24.88
C GLY A 75 3.00 -15.16 -23.76
N LEU A 76 2.14 -14.18 -24.03
CA LEU A 76 1.55 -13.36 -22.98
C LEU A 76 0.56 -14.20 -22.13
N PRO A 77 0.48 -13.96 -20.81
CA PRO A 77 -0.37 -14.75 -19.92
C PRO A 77 -1.86 -14.47 -20.14
N THR A 78 -2.65 -15.48 -20.48
CA THR A 78 -4.13 -15.36 -20.56
C THR A 78 -4.81 -15.64 -19.21
N THR A 79 -4.07 -16.19 -18.25
CA THR A 79 -4.59 -16.53 -16.93
C THR A 79 -3.48 -16.47 -15.88
N ARG A 80 -3.81 -16.02 -14.68
CA ARG A 80 -2.97 -16.10 -13.48
C ARG A 80 -3.74 -16.74 -12.33
N PHE A 81 -3.04 -17.52 -11.51
CA PHE A 81 -3.61 -18.14 -10.33
C PHE A 81 -2.75 -17.85 -9.11
N TYR A 82 -3.38 -17.41 -8.03
CA TYR A 82 -2.76 -17.17 -6.73
C TYR A 82 -3.55 -17.90 -5.65
N SER A 83 -2.91 -18.14 -4.52
CA SER A 83 -3.59 -18.73 -3.37
C SER A 83 -3.06 -18.17 -2.06
N SER A 84 -3.96 -17.83 -1.16
CA SER A 84 -3.66 -17.68 0.27
C SER A 84 -3.88 -19.01 1.00
N GLU A 85 -3.94 -18.99 2.33
CA GLU A 85 -4.21 -20.21 3.12
C GLU A 85 -5.60 -20.82 2.80
N LEU A 86 -6.60 -19.98 2.52
CA LEU A 86 -8.00 -20.40 2.39
C LEU A 86 -8.62 -20.08 1.03
N VAL A 87 -8.08 -19.12 0.28
CA VAL A 87 -8.70 -18.57 -0.94
C VAL A 87 -7.82 -18.88 -2.16
N GLY A 88 -8.45 -19.25 -3.27
CA GLY A 88 -7.83 -19.37 -4.58
C GLY A 88 -8.34 -18.29 -5.50
N ILE A 89 -7.45 -17.47 -6.06
CA ILE A 89 -7.77 -16.30 -6.88
C ILE A 89 -7.32 -16.59 -8.31
N THR A 90 -8.25 -16.50 -9.27
CA THR A 90 -7.94 -16.65 -10.70
C THR A 90 -8.22 -15.34 -11.43
N TYR A 91 -7.21 -14.79 -12.10
CA TYR A 91 -7.40 -13.67 -13.02
C TYR A 91 -7.35 -14.19 -14.45
N ASN A 92 -8.45 -14.04 -15.17
CA ASN A 92 -8.53 -14.26 -16.62
C ASN A 92 -8.19 -12.93 -17.31
N ILE A 93 -7.32 -12.98 -18.32
CA ILE A 93 -6.76 -11.77 -18.94
C ILE A 93 -7.13 -11.77 -20.43
N ASP A 94 -7.85 -10.73 -20.84
CA ASP A 94 -8.17 -10.46 -22.25
C ASP A 94 -7.28 -9.34 -22.81
N TYR A 95 -6.86 -9.49 -24.07
CA TYR A 95 -5.99 -8.52 -24.75
C TYR A 95 -6.71 -7.93 -25.95
N ASN A 96 -6.79 -6.60 -26.00
CA ASN A 96 -7.42 -5.86 -27.08
C ASN A 96 -6.39 -4.96 -27.77
N VAL A 97 -6.00 -5.31 -29.01
CA VAL A 97 -5.06 -4.51 -29.81
C VAL A 97 -5.82 -3.47 -30.62
N VAL A 98 -5.44 -2.19 -30.47
CA VAL A 98 -6.04 -1.07 -31.20
C VAL A 98 -4.95 -0.22 -31.85
N TYR A 99 -5.23 0.31 -33.03
CA TYR A 99 -4.26 1.09 -33.81
C TYR A 99 -4.62 2.57 -33.79
N ALA A 100 -3.70 3.41 -33.33
CA ALA A 100 -3.88 4.85 -33.29
C ALA A 100 -4.05 5.46 -34.69
N ASP A 101 -4.96 6.41 -34.84
CA ASP A 101 -5.12 7.15 -36.09
C ASP A 101 -4.08 8.25 -36.26
N SER A 102 -3.98 8.79 -37.48
CA SER A 102 -2.98 9.83 -37.78
C SER A 102 -3.18 11.12 -36.98
N SER A 103 -4.41 11.47 -36.56
CA SER A 103 -4.61 12.63 -35.70
C SER A 103 -3.97 12.40 -34.33
N TYR A 104 -4.26 11.25 -33.71
CA TYR A 104 -3.73 10.89 -32.41
C TYR A 104 -2.21 10.82 -32.42
N ILE A 105 -1.63 10.17 -33.43
CA ILE A 105 -0.16 10.09 -33.61
C ILE A 105 0.45 11.50 -33.70
N ASN A 106 -0.15 12.40 -34.48
CA ASN A 106 0.36 13.77 -34.63
C ASN A 106 0.24 14.59 -33.34
N ASP A 107 -0.83 14.40 -32.58
CA ASP A 107 -1.04 15.10 -31.30
C ASP A 107 -0.05 14.60 -30.24
N LEU A 108 0.11 13.28 -30.08
CA LEU A 108 1.11 12.70 -29.17
C LEU A 108 2.52 13.14 -29.54
N ARG A 109 2.86 13.09 -30.83
CA ARG A 109 4.14 13.61 -31.33
C ARG A 109 4.35 15.07 -30.92
N GLN A 110 3.33 15.90 -31.08
CA GLN A 110 3.43 17.32 -30.76
C GLN A 110 3.67 17.52 -29.25
N VAL A 111 2.99 16.74 -28.40
CA VAL A 111 3.22 16.76 -26.94
C VAL A 111 4.65 16.38 -26.60
N MET A 112 5.19 15.32 -27.20
CA MET A 112 6.59 14.91 -27.00
C MET A 112 7.57 16.01 -27.45
N LEU A 113 7.31 16.63 -28.61
CA LEU A 113 8.17 17.70 -29.13
C LEU A 113 8.11 18.97 -28.27
N ASP A 114 6.93 19.36 -27.81
CA ASP A 114 6.73 20.57 -26.99
C ASP A 114 7.29 20.43 -25.57
N ASN A 115 7.38 19.19 -25.06
CA ASN A 115 7.91 18.86 -23.73
C ASN A 115 9.26 18.13 -23.83
N SER A 116 10.15 18.59 -24.71
CA SER A 116 11.49 18.00 -24.85
C SER A 116 12.62 19.02 -24.91
N ILE A 117 13.79 18.58 -24.47
CA ILE A 117 15.05 19.33 -24.55
C ILE A 117 15.93 18.66 -25.61
N ASN A 118 16.37 19.45 -26.60
CA ASN A 118 17.28 18.99 -27.65
C ASN A 118 18.66 19.61 -27.46
N GLY A 119 19.71 18.81 -27.56
CA GLY A 119 21.06 19.36 -27.44
C GLY A 119 22.20 18.37 -27.59
N SER A 120 23.40 18.91 -27.44
CA SER A 120 24.62 18.13 -27.20
C SER A 120 24.73 17.80 -25.73
N ASP A 121 25.24 16.61 -25.41
CA ASP A 121 25.50 16.16 -24.03
C ASP A 121 24.24 16.22 -23.14
N THR A 122 23.06 15.99 -23.73
CA THR A 122 21.78 15.90 -23.01
C THR A 122 21.53 14.51 -22.44
N GLY A 123 22.18 13.48 -22.97
CA GLY A 123 22.00 12.08 -22.56
C GLY A 123 23.32 11.34 -22.33
N THR A 124 23.22 10.04 -22.06
CA THR A 124 24.37 9.22 -21.69
C THR A 124 24.42 7.93 -22.50
N ARG A 125 25.61 7.55 -22.95
CA ARG A 125 25.87 6.24 -23.58
C ARG A 125 26.79 5.39 -22.73
N LEU A 126 26.53 4.09 -22.75
CA LEU A 126 27.33 3.08 -22.07
C LEU A 126 28.51 2.62 -22.93
N ASP A 127 29.68 2.46 -22.32
CA ASP A 127 30.84 1.75 -22.85
C ASP A 127 30.87 0.33 -22.27
N GLU A 128 30.31 -0.60 -23.04
CA GLU A 128 30.24 -2.02 -22.66
C GLU A 128 31.62 -2.65 -22.45
N THR A 129 32.64 -2.18 -23.17
CA THR A 129 34.01 -2.73 -23.03
C THR A 129 34.60 -2.34 -21.68
N ALA A 130 34.44 -1.08 -21.28
CA ALA A 130 34.86 -0.61 -19.97
C ALA A 130 34.07 -1.31 -18.85
N LEU A 131 32.75 -1.51 -19.04
CA LEU A 131 31.91 -2.22 -18.06
C LEU A 131 32.33 -3.68 -17.88
N LEU A 132 32.59 -4.40 -18.98
CA LEU A 132 33.11 -5.77 -18.94
C LEU A 132 34.48 -5.86 -18.25
N TYR A 133 35.35 -4.89 -18.49
CA TYR A 133 36.64 -4.82 -17.80
C TYR A 133 36.44 -4.66 -16.29
N GLN A 134 35.64 -3.68 -15.86
CA GLN A 134 35.42 -3.44 -14.44
C GLN A 134 34.74 -4.62 -13.73
N LYS A 135 33.78 -5.28 -14.38
CA LYS A 135 33.15 -6.48 -13.82
C LYS A 135 34.16 -7.59 -13.50
N SER A 136 35.24 -7.68 -14.28
CA SER A 136 36.32 -8.66 -14.04
C SER A 136 37.42 -8.15 -13.11
N HIS A 137 37.44 -6.86 -12.78
CA HIS A 137 38.42 -6.18 -11.93
C HIS A 137 37.70 -5.19 -11.02
N LEU A 138 36.95 -5.71 -10.03
CA LEU A 138 36.06 -4.89 -9.19
C LEU A 138 36.79 -3.74 -8.47
N ASP A 139 38.07 -3.90 -8.17
CA ASP A 139 38.91 -2.89 -7.53
C ASP A 139 39.50 -1.83 -8.49
N GLU A 140 39.20 -1.91 -9.79
CA GLU A 140 39.72 -1.02 -10.83
C GLU A 140 38.57 -0.24 -11.52
N PRO A 141 38.04 0.82 -10.89
CA PRO A 141 36.90 1.56 -11.41
C PRO A 141 37.23 2.20 -12.78
N GLN A 142 36.25 2.18 -13.69
CA GLN A 142 36.34 2.64 -15.06
C GLN A 142 35.35 3.78 -15.32
N ARG A 143 35.69 4.60 -16.32
CA ARG A 143 34.71 5.46 -16.98
C ARG A 143 33.91 4.62 -17.96
N ILE A 144 32.67 4.29 -17.59
CA ILE A 144 31.74 3.49 -18.39
C ILE A 144 30.68 4.35 -19.06
N PHE A 145 30.50 5.60 -18.62
CA PHE A 145 29.51 6.51 -19.16
C PHE A 145 30.15 7.68 -19.91
N TYR A 146 29.58 8.00 -21.07
CA TYR A 146 29.99 9.12 -21.92
C TYR A 146 28.78 9.95 -22.33
N PRO A 147 28.93 11.28 -22.45
CA PRO A 147 27.87 12.12 -22.98
C PRO A 147 27.45 11.71 -24.39
N ARG A 148 26.17 11.92 -24.69
CA ARG A 148 25.54 11.72 -26.00
C ARG A 148 24.64 12.91 -26.33
N SER A 149 24.51 13.20 -27.62
CA SER A 149 23.57 14.21 -28.14
C SER A 149 22.22 13.56 -28.41
N GLY A 150 21.13 14.29 -28.17
CA GLY A 150 19.80 13.78 -28.46
C GLY A 150 18.66 14.66 -27.95
N ARG A 151 17.49 14.03 -27.85
CA ARG A 151 16.22 14.59 -27.39
C ARG A 151 15.78 13.88 -26.11
N GLU A 152 15.78 14.63 -25.03
CA GLU A 152 15.20 14.20 -23.76
C GLU A 152 13.73 14.64 -23.71
N ILE A 153 12.80 13.69 -23.60
CA ILE A 153 11.36 13.93 -23.56
C ILE A 153 10.85 13.78 -22.11
N ASP A 154 10.08 14.74 -21.62
CA ASP A 154 9.48 14.66 -20.29
C ASP A 154 8.40 13.55 -20.23
N ALA A 155 8.68 12.48 -19.50
CA ALA A 155 7.79 11.34 -19.34
C ALA A 155 6.52 11.68 -18.56
N TYR A 156 6.58 12.57 -17.56
CA TYR A 156 5.40 13.00 -16.81
C TYR A 156 4.40 13.70 -17.73
N ALA A 157 4.88 14.62 -18.57
CA ALA A 157 4.01 15.35 -19.49
C ALA A 157 3.33 14.42 -20.51
N VAL A 158 4.04 13.39 -20.98
CA VAL A 158 3.48 12.39 -21.88
C VAL A 158 2.44 11.51 -21.17
N GLU A 159 2.76 11.00 -19.99
CA GLU A 159 1.84 10.15 -19.21
C GLU A 159 0.55 10.90 -18.83
N ASP A 160 0.67 12.16 -18.39
CA ASP A 160 -0.47 13.04 -18.08
C ASP A 160 -1.37 13.24 -19.32
N TRP A 161 -0.77 13.47 -20.48
CA TRP A 161 -1.53 13.65 -21.71
C TRP A 161 -2.25 12.37 -22.15
N LEU A 162 -1.61 11.20 -22.02
CA LEU A 162 -2.23 9.90 -22.34
C LEU A 162 -3.39 9.56 -21.41
N GLU A 163 -3.29 9.95 -20.13
CA GLU A 163 -4.36 9.78 -19.14
C GLU A 163 -5.58 10.65 -19.48
N GLU A 164 -5.36 11.91 -19.87
CA GLU A 164 -6.41 12.87 -20.25
C GLU A 164 -7.00 12.61 -21.65
N ASN A 165 -6.20 12.02 -22.54
CA ASN A 165 -6.55 11.79 -23.95
C ASN A 165 -6.32 10.31 -24.32
N PRO A 166 -7.05 9.36 -23.72
CA PRO A 166 -6.86 7.96 -24.05
C PRO A 166 -7.41 7.67 -25.46
N TYR A 167 -6.66 6.94 -26.28
CA TYR A 167 -7.10 6.62 -27.65
C TYR A 167 -8.37 5.74 -27.67
N THR A 168 -8.47 4.84 -26.70
CA THR A 168 -9.62 3.95 -26.49
C THR A 168 -10.14 4.10 -25.06
N ALA A 169 -11.39 3.72 -24.81
CA ALA A 169 -11.91 3.67 -23.45
C ALA A 169 -11.02 2.74 -22.60
N LYS A 170 -10.60 3.22 -21.43
CA LYS A 170 -9.84 2.43 -20.46
C LYS A 170 -10.68 1.23 -20.02
N PRO A 171 -10.08 0.05 -19.81
CA PRO A 171 -10.80 -1.05 -19.20
C PRO A 171 -11.32 -0.64 -17.82
N ASN A 172 -12.51 -1.11 -17.43
CA ASN A 172 -13.00 -0.86 -16.06
C ASN A 172 -12.06 -1.56 -15.05
N LEU A 173 -11.72 -2.83 -15.32
CA LEU A 173 -10.74 -3.62 -14.57
C LEU A 173 -9.55 -3.95 -15.47
N GLY A 174 -8.48 -3.17 -15.36
CA GLY A 174 -7.21 -3.44 -16.02
C GLY A 174 -6.46 -2.22 -16.51
N TYR A 175 -5.72 -2.38 -17.61
CA TYR A 175 -4.61 -1.49 -17.95
C TYR A 175 -4.62 -1.07 -19.42
N THR A 176 -4.00 0.08 -19.71
CA THR A 176 -3.77 0.55 -21.10
C THR A 176 -2.28 0.65 -21.37
N PHE A 177 -1.80 -0.18 -22.28
CA PHE A 177 -0.41 -0.26 -22.68
C PHE A 177 -0.23 0.43 -24.04
N TYR A 178 0.77 1.31 -24.17
CA TYR A 178 1.09 1.99 -25.43
C TYR A 178 2.38 1.44 -26.01
N LEU A 179 2.29 0.77 -27.15
CA LEU A 179 3.44 0.37 -27.96
C LEU A 179 3.68 1.45 -29.01
N VAL A 180 4.71 2.27 -28.82
CA VAL A 180 4.95 3.47 -29.63
C VAL A 180 6.19 3.32 -30.50
N ASN A 181 6.16 3.97 -31.66
CA ASN A 181 7.30 4.11 -32.56
C ASN A 181 7.43 5.59 -32.94
N PHE A 182 8.55 6.17 -32.53
CA PHE A 182 8.96 7.51 -32.90
C PHE A 182 10.40 7.55 -33.43
N SER A 183 10.78 6.53 -34.21
CA SER A 183 12.04 6.46 -34.97
C SER A 183 12.38 7.74 -35.77
N GLU A 184 11.37 8.55 -36.10
CA GLU A 184 11.55 9.82 -36.79
C GLU A 184 12.25 10.91 -35.95
N PHE A 185 12.36 10.72 -34.63
CA PHE A 185 13.13 11.60 -33.75
C PHE A 185 14.63 11.31 -33.82
N ASP A 186 15.02 10.14 -34.31
CA ASP A 186 16.39 9.68 -34.35
C ASP A 186 17.08 9.96 -35.69
N SER A 187 18.39 9.97 -35.63
CA SER A 187 19.25 10.03 -36.81
C SER A 187 19.63 8.62 -37.27
N GLN A 188 19.64 8.39 -38.59
CA GLN A 188 20.02 7.10 -39.17
C GLN A 188 21.43 6.61 -38.81
N ASP A 189 22.30 7.50 -38.33
CA ASP A 189 23.67 7.16 -37.93
C ASP A 189 23.86 7.13 -36.40
N HIS A 190 22.77 7.17 -35.63
CA HIS A 190 22.76 7.11 -34.16
C HIS A 190 23.59 8.24 -33.50
N SER A 191 23.83 9.33 -34.24
CA SER A 191 24.52 10.53 -33.75
C SER A 191 23.62 11.43 -32.89
N PHE A 192 22.32 11.24 -33.03
CA PHE A 192 21.23 11.88 -32.32
C PHE A 192 20.13 10.85 -32.08
N GLU A 193 19.77 10.64 -30.82
CA GLU A 193 18.70 9.72 -30.37
C GLU A 193 17.66 10.47 -29.55
N HIS A 194 16.52 9.84 -29.29
CA HIS A 194 15.57 10.25 -28.27
C HIS A 194 15.50 9.26 -27.10
N TRP A 195 15.03 9.75 -25.97
CA TRP A 195 14.70 8.96 -24.78
C TRP A 195 13.72 9.76 -23.92
N TYR A 196 13.16 9.10 -22.92
CA TYR A 196 12.31 9.73 -21.92
C TYR A 196 13.09 10.02 -20.65
N ASN A 197 12.67 11.03 -19.90
CA ASN A 197 13.18 11.34 -18.58
C ASN A 197 12.03 11.34 -17.57
N TYR A 198 12.14 10.48 -16.55
CA TYR A 198 11.49 10.70 -15.27
C TYR A 198 12.46 11.37 -14.32
N HIS A 199 12.01 12.44 -13.69
CA HIS A 199 12.78 13.19 -12.71
C HIS A 199 12.19 12.96 -11.30
N PRO A 200 12.45 11.80 -10.67
CA PRO A 200 12.04 11.56 -9.30
C PRO A 200 12.84 12.46 -8.35
N VAL A 201 12.20 12.80 -7.24
CA VAL A 201 12.78 13.65 -6.20
C VAL A 201 13.00 12.78 -4.97
N ASP A 202 14.15 12.96 -4.32
CA ASP A 202 14.41 12.31 -3.04
C ASP A 202 13.42 12.85 -2.00
N PRO A 203 12.66 11.96 -1.34
CA PRO A 203 11.64 12.36 -0.38
C PRO A 203 12.17 13.06 0.88
N ASP A 204 13.40 12.74 1.28
CA ASP A 204 13.97 13.12 2.56
C ASP A 204 14.65 14.50 2.42
N THR A 205 15.22 14.80 1.25
CA THR A 205 15.92 16.07 0.96
C THR A 205 15.13 17.02 0.06
N GLY A 206 14.26 16.51 -0.81
CA GLY A 206 13.61 17.28 -1.87
C GLY A 206 14.51 17.57 -3.08
N GLU A 207 15.68 16.93 -3.17
CA GLU A 207 16.62 17.08 -4.29
C GLU A 207 16.27 16.14 -5.45
N ASP A 208 16.54 16.57 -6.68
CA ASP A 208 16.41 15.70 -7.85
C ASP A 208 17.37 14.50 -7.74
N GLN A 209 16.87 13.30 -8.04
CA GLN A 209 17.71 12.11 -8.10
C GLN A 209 18.48 12.08 -9.43
N ASP A 210 19.66 12.67 -9.41
CA ASP A 210 20.56 12.85 -10.57
C ASP A 210 21.74 11.87 -10.60
N TRP A 211 21.66 10.77 -9.85
CA TRP A 211 22.75 9.82 -9.64
C TRP A 211 22.32 8.38 -9.93
N PHE A 212 23.18 7.61 -10.61
CA PHE A 212 22.94 6.21 -10.94
C PHE A 212 23.84 5.32 -10.08
N ARG A 213 23.27 4.69 -9.04
CA ARG A 213 23.86 3.65 -8.17
C ARG A 213 25.25 4.00 -7.55
N LEU A 214 25.46 3.58 -6.32
CA LEU A 214 26.54 4.07 -5.45
C LEU A 214 27.97 3.76 -5.94
N GLU A 215 28.20 2.67 -6.67
CA GLU A 215 29.52 2.31 -7.20
C GLU A 215 29.94 3.20 -8.39
N TRP A 216 28.98 3.89 -9.00
CA TRP A 216 29.16 4.67 -10.22
C TRP A 216 29.01 6.18 -10.01
N ASP A 217 28.46 6.58 -8.86
CA ASP A 217 28.52 7.96 -8.35
C ASP A 217 29.95 8.31 -7.91
N ASN A 218 30.83 8.48 -8.90
CA ASN A 218 32.24 8.76 -8.70
C ASN A 218 32.78 9.71 -9.79
N ALA A 219 33.97 10.26 -9.54
CA ALA A 219 34.58 11.26 -10.42
C ALA A 219 34.87 10.79 -11.86
N LEU A 220 34.83 9.48 -12.15
CA LEU A 220 35.00 8.94 -13.51
C LEU A 220 33.72 9.01 -14.33
N ASN A 221 32.55 8.97 -13.69
CA ASN A 221 31.24 8.97 -14.34
C ASN A 221 30.36 10.14 -13.83
N PRO A 222 30.82 11.40 -13.94
CA PRO A 222 29.99 12.53 -13.53
C PRO A 222 28.81 12.70 -14.49
N ASN A 223 27.62 12.95 -13.93
CA ASN A 223 26.38 13.30 -14.66
C ASN A 223 25.82 12.15 -15.52
N VAL A 224 25.55 10.99 -14.91
CA VAL A 224 24.84 9.90 -15.60
C VAL A 224 23.37 10.27 -15.72
N THR A 225 22.89 10.49 -16.95
CA THR A 225 21.47 10.67 -17.22
C THR A 225 20.75 9.33 -17.26
N MET A 226 19.54 9.32 -16.73
CA MET A 226 18.65 8.18 -16.77
C MET A 226 17.83 8.25 -18.04
N ASP A 227 18.28 7.54 -19.07
CA ASP A 227 17.62 7.53 -20.37
C ASP A 227 16.58 6.38 -20.36
N TYR A 228 15.31 6.71 -20.15
CA TYR A 228 14.20 5.76 -20.03
C TYR A 228 13.65 5.41 -21.42
N PRO A 229 13.67 4.15 -21.86
CA PRO A 229 12.96 3.72 -23.07
C PRO A 229 11.49 3.36 -22.78
N PHE A 230 11.19 3.03 -21.51
CA PHE A 230 9.88 2.61 -21.03
C PHE A 230 9.52 3.39 -19.79
N PHE A 231 8.23 3.64 -19.56
CA PHE A 231 7.77 4.41 -18.42
C PHE A 231 6.28 4.21 -18.14
N GLY A 232 5.85 4.44 -16.90
CA GLY A 232 4.45 4.46 -16.51
C GLY A 232 4.25 4.09 -15.04
N GLY A 233 3.00 4.09 -14.60
CA GLY A 233 2.61 3.66 -13.26
C GLY A 233 2.15 4.79 -12.34
N ARG A 234 2.16 6.05 -12.80
CA ARG A 234 1.39 7.12 -12.14
C ARG A 234 -0.10 6.92 -12.36
N TYR A 235 -0.47 6.35 -13.50
CA TYR A 235 -1.82 5.88 -13.84
C TYR A 235 -1.79 4.40 -14.25
N ASN A 236 -2.95 3.81 -14.53
CA ASN A 236 -3.09 2.44 -15.05
C ASN A 236 -2.61 2.31 -16.52
N SER A 237 -1.54 3.00 -16.87
CA SER A 237 -0.94 3.03 -18.19
C SER A 237 0.56 2.85 -18.16
N PHE A 238 1.09 2.21 -19.19
CA PHE A 238 2.53 2.02 -19.39
C PHE A 238 2.88 2.21 -20.86
N VAL A 239 4.00 2.85 -21.14
CA VAL A 239 4.51 3.15 -22.47
C VAL A 239 5.77 2.33 -22.70
N VAL A 240 5.81 1.67 -23.85
CA VAL A 240 7.00 1.01 -24.38
C VAL A 240 7.33 1.62 -25.74
N ASP A 241 8.50 2.22 -25.83
CA ASP A 241 9.07 2.78 -27.05
C ASP A 241 10.34 2.02 -27.44
N PRO A 242 10.25 1.00 -28.30
CA PRO A 242 11.44 0.27 -28.73
C PRO A 242 12.40 1.10 -29.60
N SER A 243 11.98 2.27 -30.11
CA SER A 243 12.87 3.20 -30.83
C SER A 243 13.68 4.11 -29.89
N ALA A 244 13.28 4.23 -28.63
CA ALA A 244 14.01 5.06 -27.67
C ALA A 244 15.37 4.43 -27.29
N HIS A 245 16.37 5.29 -27.09
CA HIS A 245 17.70 4.87 -26.68
C HIS A 245 17.68 4.16 -25.32
N GLN A 246 18.38 3.03 -25.25
CA GLN A 246 18.36 2.12 -24.11
C GLN A 246 19.77 1.64 -23.73
N TRP A 247 20.41 2.35 -22.82
CA TRP A 247 21.68 1.89 -22.25
C TRP A 247 21.48 0.96 -21.04
N TYR A 248 20.37 1.09 -20.31
CA TYR A 248 20.14 0.39 -19.05
C TYR A 248 20.06 -1.13 -19.23
N LEU A 249 19.29 -1.62 -20.20
CA LEU A 249 19.20 -3.06 -20.47
C LEU A 249 20.56 -3.65 -20.85
N LYS A 250 21.37 -2.91 -21.63
CA LYS A 250 22.76 -3.28 -21.94
C LYS A 250 23.61 -3.38 -20.68
N TRP A 251 23.44 -2.43 -19.75
CA TRP A 251 24.11 -2.44 -18.46
C TRP A 251 23.66 -3.63 -17.59
N CYS A 252 22.36 -3.90 -17.44
CA CYS A 252 21.84 -5.03 -16.66
C CYS A 252 22.36 -6.37 -17.20
N ARG A 253 22.27 -6.54 -18.52
CA ARG A 253 22.79 -7.73 -19.23
C ARG A 253 24.25 -8.00 -18.89
N ILE A 254 25.09 -6.97 -18.83
CA ILE A 254 26.51 -7.13 -18.53
C ILE A 254 26.75 -7.24 -17.02
N TRP A 255 26.23 -6.33 -16.22
CA TRP A 255 26.59 -6.18 -14.81
C TRP A 255 25.91 -7.22 -13.92
N TRP A 256 24.61 -7.45 -14.12
CA TRP A 256 23.85 -8.33 -13.24
C TRP A 256 23.92 -9.80 -13.62
N SER A 257 24.08 -10.12 -14.91
CA SER A 257 24.10 -11.50 -15.37
C SER A 257 25.42 -12.19 -15.03
N GLU A 258 25.41 -13.28 -14.25
CA GLU A 258 26.60 -14.15 -14.12
C GLU A 258 26.78 -15.02 -15.36
N SER A 259 25.67 -15.36 -16.01
CA SER A 259 25.57 -16.09 -17.26
C SER A 259 24.26 -15.71 -17.94
N ILE A 260 24.32 -15.27 -19.20
CA ILE A 260 23.13 -14.97 -20.01
C ILE A 260 22.71 -16.28 -20.68
N VAL A 261 21.53 -16.79 -20.32
CA VAL A 261 20.96 -18.00 -20.93
C VAL A 261 20.26 -17.65 -22.25
N THR A 262 19.52 -16.54 -22.26
CA THR A 262 18.83 -16.01 -23.45
C THR A 262 19.26 -14.58 -23.70
N GLU A 263 19.72 -14.28 -24.91
CA GLU A 263 20.04 -12.92 -25.34
C GLU A 263 18.91 -12.45 -26.26
N TYR A 264 18.15 -11.47 -25.78
CA TYR A 264 17.07 -10.85 -26.55
C TYR A 264 17.62 -9.67 -27.34
N ASP A 265 17.22 -9.56 -28.60
CA ASP A 265 17.72 -8.49 -29.48
C ASP A 265 17.36 -7.11 -28.94
N PHE A 266 16.16 -6.96 -28.33
CA PHE A 266 15.72 -5.70 -27.73
C PHE A 266 16.58 -5.23 -26.56
N TRP A 267 17.51 -6.02 -26.03
CA TRP A 267 18.46 -5.52 -25.02
C TRP A 267 19.60 -4.74 -25.62
N THR A 268 19.89 -4.99 -26.90
CA THR A 268 21.09 -4.51 -27.57
C THR A 268 20.79 -3.59 -28.73
N GLU A 269 19.63 -3.77 -29.35
CA GLU A 269 19.19 -3.10 -30.56
C GLU A 269 17.93 -2.29 -30.25
N ASP A 270 17.92 -1.00 -30.59
CA ASP A 270 16.67 -0.25 -30.74
C ASP A 270 15.93 -0.69 -32.02
N LEU A 271 14.76 -0.12 -32.25
CA LEU A 271 13.89 -0.52 -33.36
C LEU A 271 14.56 -0.27 -34.73
N GLU A 272 15.35 0.80 -34.86
CA GLU A 272 16.03 1.19 -36.08
C GLU A 272 17.16 0.21 -36.41
N ASP A 273 17.96 -0.14 -35.41
CA ASP A 273 18.98 -1.19 -35.48
C ASP A 273 18.36 -2.48 -35.99
N LYS A 274 17.26 -2.92 -35.34
CA LYS A 274 16.57 -4.16 -35.71
C LYS A 274 16.05 -4.10 -37.15
N MET A 275 15.33 -3.04 -37.49
CA MET A 275 14.74 -2.84 -38.81
C MET A 275 15.79 -2.78 -39.93
N SER A 276 17.00 -2.29 -39.64
CA SER A 276 18.10 -2.23 -40.61
C SER A 276 18.55 -3.61 -41.10
N THR A 277 18.29 -4.66 -40.32
CA THR A 277 18.67 -6.05 -40.63
C THR A 277 17.59 -6.82 -41.39
N LEU A 278 16.37 -6.26 -41.48
CA LEU A 278 15.17 -6.95 -41.97
C LEU A 278 14.70 -6.40 -43.33
N ASN A 279 14.06 -7.24 -44.14
CA ASN A 279 13.39 -6.84 -45.37
C ASN A 279 11.87 -6.99 -45.24
N MET A 280 11.17 -5.90 -44.95
CA MET A 280 9.71 -5.86 -44.74
C MET A 280 8.86 -6.32 -45.94
N GLY A 281 9.46 -6.57 -47.11
CA GLY A 281 8.78 -7.24 -48.23
C GLY A 281 8.69 -8.77 -48.09
N VAL A 282 9.34 -9.36 -47.08
CA VAL A 282 9.41 -10.80 -46.83
C VAL A 282 8.60 -11.13 -45.57
N PRO A 283 7.60 -12.04 -45.63
CA PRO A 283 6.77 -12.36 -44.47
C PRO A 283 7.55 -12.83 -43.24
N ALA A 284 8.58 -13.66 -43.42
CA ALA A 284 9.42 -14.13 -42.31
C ALA A 284 10.15 -13.00 -41.57
N ASP A 285 10.44 -11.89 -42.25
CA ASP A 285 11.10 -10.74 -41.63
C ASP A 285 10.07 -9.85 -40.90
N VAL A 286 8.80 -9.84 -41.34
CA VAL A 286 7.68 -9.26 -40.59
C VAL A 286 7.40 -10.08 -39.32
N ASP A 287 7.44 -11.41 -39.42
CA ASP A 287 7.33 -12.29 -38.25
C ASP A 287 8.46 -11.99 -37.24
N ALA A 288 9.70 -11.83 -37.72
CA ALA A 288 10.86 -11.50 -36.87
C ALA A 288 10.74 -10.12 -36.18
N LEU A 289 10.15 -9.12 -36.84
CA LEU A 289 9.81 -7.84 -36.21
C LEU A 289 8.79 -8.04 -35.08
N ASN A 290 7.73 -8.82 -35.30
CA ASN A 290 6.71 -9.03 -34.27
C ASN A 290 7.22 -9.85 -33.09
N VAL A 291 8.17 -10.77 -33.30
CA VAL A 291 8.89 -11.43 -32.20
C VAL A 291 9.65 -10.41 -31.36
N TYR A 292 10.42 -9.53 -32.01
CA TYR A 292 11.15 -8.45 -31.31
C TYR A 292 10.20 -7.55 -30.50
N LEU A 293 9.09 -7.11 -31.10
CA LEU A 293 8.09 -6.29 -30.40
C LEU A 293 7.41 -7.05 -29.25
N SER A 294 7.10 -8.33 -29.44
CA SER A 294 6.54 -9.19 -28.40
C SER A 294 7.50 -9.31 -27.21
N GLU A 295 8.80 -9.49 -27.46
CA GLU A 295 9.84 -9.51 -26.42
C GLU A 295 9.93 -8.19 -25.66
N SER A 296 9.83 -7.03 -26.34
CA SER A 296 9.85 -5.70 -25.70
C SER A 296 8.66 -5.45 -24.77
N ILE A 297 7.48 -6.01 -25.07
CA ILE A 297 6.28 -5.81 -24.24
C ILE A 297 6.10 -6.91 -23.18
N TRP A 298 6.88 -7.99 -23.26
CA TRP A 298 6.68 -9.16 -22.42
C TRP A 298 6.92 -8.86 -20.94
N ASP A 299 8.05 -8.27 -20.54
CA ASP A 299 8.31 -8.05 -19.10
C ASP A 299 7.27 -7.11 -18.47
N PRO A 300 6.94 -5.94 -19.05
CA PRO A 300 5.96 -5.05 -18.44
C PRO A 300 4.58 -5.72 -18.34
N ILE A 301 4.12 -6.44 -19.35
CA ILE A 301 2.81 -7.12 -19.27
C ILE A 301 2.85 -8.28 -18.27
N ASN A 302 3.89 -9.11 -18.34
CA ASN A 302 3.97 -10.35 -17.60
C ASN A 302 4.34 -10.15 -16.12
N LEU A 303 5.14 -9.12 -15.80
CA LEU A 303 5.69 -8.88 -14.46
C LEU A 303 5.12 -7.63 -13.77
N LEU A 304 4.62 -6.63 -14.51
CA LEU A 304 4.16 -5.34 -13.95
C LEU A 304 2.66 -5.07 -14.08
N LEU A 305 2.02 -5.39 -15.21
CA LEU A 305 0.56 -5.20 -15.31
C LEU A 305 -0.15 -6.27 -14.49
N PHE A 306 0.23 -7.53 -14.72
CA PHE A 306 -0.36 -8.66 -14.03
C PHE A 306 0.67 -9.24 -13.07
N PRO A 307 0.33 -9.42 -11.78
CA PRO A 307 1.28 -9.97 -10.84
C PRO A 307 1.75 -11.36 -11.33
N TYR A 308 3.01 -11.70 -11.13
CA TYR A 308 3.53 -13.03 -11.49
C TYR A 308 4.22 -13.71 -10.33
N GLN A 309 4.83 -12.94 -9.44
CA GLN A 309 5.62 -13.44 -8.32
C GLN A 309 5.12 -12.95 -6.95
N HIS A 310 4.10 -12.09 -6.90
CA HIS A 310 3.60 -11.56 -5.64
C HIS A 310 2.72 -12.61 -4.94
N GLN A 311 3.03 -12.88 -3.68
CA GLN A 311 2.07 -13.57 -2.81
C GLN A 311 0.84 -12.66 -2.68
N PRO A 312 -0.39 -13.20 -2.64
CA PRO A 312 -1.56 -12.37 -2.40
C PRO A 312 -1.36 -11.59 -1.09
N ALA A 313 -1.72 -10.31 -1.12
CA ALA A 313 -1.64 -9.42 0.04
C ALA A 313 -2.32 -10.06 1.26
N SER A 314 -1.68 -10.07 2.44
CA SER A 314 -2.30 -10.70 3.60
C SER A 314 -3.61 -10.00 3.99
N TYR A 315 -4.71 -10.76 4.12
CA TYR A 315 -5.96 -10.25 4.68
C TYR A 315 -5.86 -10.16 6.21
N VAL A 316 -5.51 -8.97 6.71
CA VAL A 316 -5.25 -8.67 8.13
C VAL A 316 -6.00 -7.42 8.60
N ALA A 317 -6.02 -7.19 9.91
CA ALA A 317 -6.71 -6.03 10.50
C ALA A 317 -5.80 -4.82 10.73
N SER A 318 -4.49 -5.04 10.95
CA SER A 318 -3.54 -3.96 11.24
C SER A 318 -2.14 -4.26 10.72
N GLY A 319 -1.30 -3.24 10.69
CA GLY A 319 0.12 -3.33 10.35
C GLY A 319 1.00 -2.50 11.30
N THR A 320 2.21 -2.98 11.57
CA THR A 320 3.23 -2.26 12.34
C THR A 320 4.57 -2.24 11.62
N LEU A 321 5.20 -1.08 11.54
CA LEU A 321 6.61 -0.91 11.16
C LEU A 321 7.38 -0.28 12.34
N LYS A 322 8.31 -1.05 12.92
CA LYS A 322 9.25 -0.54 13.93
C LYS A 322 10.63 -0.42 13.29
N GLY A 323 11.12 0.80 13.11
CA GLY A 323 12.43 1.11 12.55
C GLY A 323 13.43 1.59 13.61
N LEU A 324 14.67 1.13 13.53
CA LEU A 324 15.80 1.65 14.30
C LEU A 324 16.86 2.19 13.35
N VAL A 325 17.28 3.45 13.53
CA VAL A 325 18.42 4.04 12.83
C VAL A 325 19.59 4.15 13.80
N ILE A 326 20.59 3.31 13.60
CA ILE A 326 21.75 3.17 14.46
C ILE A 326 22.90 4.00 13.91
N CYS A 327 23.26 5.05 14.65
CA CYS A 327 24.37 5.94 14.36
C CYS A 327 25.66 5.33 14.91
N MET A 328 26.58 4.94 14.04
CA MET A 328 27.76 4.14 14.43
C MET A 328 28.97 4.97 14.87
N ASP A 329 29.04 6.23 14.45
CA ASP A 329 30.25 7.06 14.58
C ASP A 329 30.01 8.32 15.45
N VAL A 330 29.14 8.21 16.47
CA VAL A 330 28.80 9.34 17.35
C VAL A 330 30.03 9.84 18.12
N ALA A 331 30.85 8.92 18.65
CA ALA A 331 32.13 9.26 19.28
C ALA A 331 33.15 9.92 18.32
N GLU A 332 32.99 9.73 17.00
CA GLU A 332 33.87 10.32 15.96
C GLU A 332 33.36 11.66 15.43
N GLY A 333 32.18 12.11 15.89
CA GLY A 333 31.64 13.45 15.63
C GLY A 333 30.30 13.49 14.87
N THR A 334 29.73 12.34 14.49
CA THR A 334 28.43 12.27 13.80
C THR A 334 27.30 12.18 14.82
N SER A 335 26.67 13.30 15.20
CA SER A 335 25.60 13.25 16.21
C SER A 335 24.34 12.56 15.67
N VAL A 336 23.57 11.92 16.56
CA VAL A 336 22.25 11.35 16.24
C VAL A 336 21.33 12.41 15.60
N GLU A 337 21.26 13.60 16.21
CA GLU A 337 20.50 14.75 15.70
C GLU A 337 20.86 15.14 14.25
N SER A 338 22.11 14.90 13.82
CA SER A 338 22.54 15.25 12.46
C SER A 338 22.00 14.30 11.38
N LEU A 339 21.44 13.16 11.79
CA LEU A 339 20.92 12.11 10.92
C LEU A 339 19.40 11.94 11.02
N GLU A 340 18.71 12.65 11.91
CA GLU A 340 17.25 12.55 12.07
C GLU A 340 16.46 12.90 10.79
N TRP A 341 17.08 13.57 9.83
CA TRP A 341 16.47 13.90 8.54
C TRP A 341 16.46 12.73 7.55
N VAL A 342 17.28 11.70 7.74
CA VAL A 342 17.49 10.66 6.71
C VAL A 342 16.27 9.77 6.48
N THR A 343 15.31 9.75 7.41
CA THR A 343 14.02 9.10 7.22
C THR A 343 12.98 9.64 8.20
N ASP A 344 11.70 9.53 7.84
CA ASP A 344 10.59 10.04 8.64
C ASP A 344 9.47 9.00 8.83
N ALA A 345 9.01 8.83 10.07
CA ALA A 345 7.95 7.87 10.41
C ALA A 345 6.60 8.25 9.80
N GLY A 346 6.30 9.56 9.72
CA GLY A 346 5.06 10.05 9.13
C GLY A 346 4.97 9.73 7.64
N MET A 347 6.09 9.87 6.92
CA MET A 347 6.18 9.52 5.52
C MET A 347 6.10 8.01 5.27
N GLN A 348 6.87 7.21 6.02
CA GLN A 348 6.79 5.74 5.91
C GLN A 348 5.34 5.27 6.16
N LYS A 349 4.67 5.86 7.15
CA LYS A 349 3.26 5.61 7.41
C LYS A 349 2.35 6.02 6.24
N ALA A 350 2.51 7.22 5.70
CA ALA A 350 1.70 7.70 4.59
C ALA A 350 1.80 6.78 3.37
N HIS A 351 2.99 6.25 3.07
CA HIS A 351 3.16 5.27 1.99
C HIS A 351 2.47 3.95 2.30
N LEU A 352 2.62 3.42 3.51
CA LEU A 352 1.97 2.16 3.89
C LEU A 352 0.44 2.28 3.90
N GLU A 353 -0.10 3.43 4.28
CA GLU A 353 -1.53 3.76 4.17
C GLU A 353 -1.98 3.94 2.71
N GLU A 354 -1.11 4.43 1.83
CA GLU A 354 -1.39 4.48 0.38
C GLU A 354 -1.44 3.08 -0.25
N LEU A 355 -0.54 2.18 0.17
CA LEU A 355 -0.45 0.80 -0.31
C LEU A 355 -1.58 -0.07 0.26
N TYR A 356 -1.77 -0.04 1.58
CA TYR A 356 -2.77 -0.79 2.35
C TYR A 356 -3.71 0.18 3.13
N PRO A 357 -4.70 0.80 2.47
CA PRO A 357 -5.58 1.80 3.10
C PRO A 357 -6.62 1.19 4.05
N PHE A 358 -6.81 -0.12 4.02
CA PHE A 358 -7.89 -0.82 4.73
C PHE A 358 -7.57 -1.20 6.17
N ILE A 359 -6.31 -1.03 6.58
CA ILE A 359 -5.82 -1.51 7.87
C ILE A 359 -5.19 -0.36 8.66
N ASP A 360 -5.24 -0.48 9.98
CA ASP A 360 -4.60 0.50 10.85
C ASP A 360 -3.09 0.30 10.88
N TRP A 361 -2.34 1.35 10.51
CA TRP A 361 -0.88 1.36 10.56
C TRP A 361 -0.32 2.09 11.79
N THR A 362 0.57 1.41 12.49
CA THR A 362 1.46 2.00 13.50
C THR A 362 2.89 2.00 12.97
N VAL A 363 3.48 3.19 12.85
CA VAL A 363 4.88 3.34 12.43
C VAL A 363 5.64 4.11 13.48
N ASP A 364 6.80 3.57 13.86
CA ASP A 364 7.66 4.14 14.88
C ASP A 364 9.12 4.00 14.43
N ILE A 365 9.84 5.12 14.37
CA ILE A 365 11.25 5.18 13.98
C ILE A 365 12.03 5.84 15.12
N GLU A 366 13.04 5.14 15.61
CA GLU A 366 13.94 5.63 16.64
C GLU A 366 15.36 5.79 16.10
N PHE A 367 16.03 6.86 16.50
CA PHE A 367 17.44 7.09 16.22
C PHE A 367 18.26 6.82 17.47
N LEU A 368 19.26 5.95 17.36
CA LEU A 368 20.03 5.42 18.48
C LEU A 368 21.53 5.67 18.30
N ASP A 369 22.22 5.95 19.41
CA ASP A 369 23.68 5.95 19.49
C ASP A 369 24.17 4.52 19.80
N ILE A 370 25.00 3.96 18.93
CA ILE A 370 25.54 2.61 19.12
C ILE A 370 26.34 2.44 20.42
N ASP A 371 26.95 3.52 20.93
CA ASP A 371 27.76 3.48 22.14
C ASP A 371 26.90 3.32 23.40
N GLU A 372 25.62 3.68 23.33
CA GLU A 372 24.64 3.46 24.40
C GLU A 372 23.97 2.07 24.30
N GLU A 373 24.06 1.42 23.14
CA GLU A 373 23.36 0.18 22.79
C GLU A 373 24.29 -1.04 22.71
N SER A 374 24.83 -1.46 23.86
CA SER A 374 25.85 -2.53 23.92
C SER A 374 25.49 -3.87 23.23
N ALA A 375 24.20 -4.23 23.20
CA ALA A 375 23.73 -5.44 22.52
C ALA A 375 23.86 -5.30 20.99
N TRP A 376 23.43 -4.16 20.45
CA TRP A 376 23.56 -3.85 19.02
C TRP A 376 25.01 -3.70 18.60
N ASN A 377 25.84 -3.06 19.43
CA ASN A 377 27.27 -2.89 19.13
C ASN A 377 27.98 -4.24 19.05
N THR A 378 27.67 -5.15 19.99
CA THR A 378 28.20 -6.52 19.96
C THR A 378 27.75 -7.28 18.72
N LEU A 379 26.46 -7.21 18.37
CA LEU A 379 25.91 -7.88 17.19
C LEU A 379 26.56 -7.35 15.91
N PHE A 380 26.70 -6.04 15.76
CA PHE A 380 27.29 -5.43 14.57
C PHE A 380 28.70 -5.98 14.31
N TRP A 381 29.57 -5.98 15.33
CA TRP A 381 30.95 -6.45 15.19
C TRP A 381 31.11 -7.98 15.21
N MET A 382 30.05 -8.75 15.45
CA MET A 382 30.08 -10.20 15.21
C MET A 382 30.06 -10.52 13.71
N ASP A 383 29.37 -9.69 12.93
CA ASP A 383 29.12 -9.90 11.51
C ASP A 383 29.79 -8.82 10.62
N ALA A 384 30.68 -8.01 11.20
CA ALA A 384 31.44 -6.98 10.50
C ALA A 384 32.92 -6.98 10.90
N TYR A 385 33.78 -6.53 9.99
CA TYR A 385 35.21 -6.40 10.24
C TYR A 385 35.79 -5.21 9.46
N VAL A 386 37.01 -4.79 9.82
CA VAL A 386 37.69 -3.64 9.19
C VAL A 386 38.82 -4.13 8.31
N GLU A 387 38.81 -3.73 7.04
CA GLU A 387 39.87 -3.99 6.07
C GLU A 387 41.10 -3.07 6.30
N PRO A 388 42.29 -3.40 5.78
CA PRO A 388 43.51 -2.63 6.00
C PRO A 388 43.46 -1.15 5.57
N ASP A 389 42.56 -0.80 4.65
CA ASP A 389 42.34 0.56 4.15
C ASP A 389 41.41 1.39 5.05
N GLY A 390 40.79 0.77 6.06
CA GLY A 390 39.86 1.39 7.00
C GLY A 390 38.39 1.12 6.70
N THR A 391 38.07 0.49 5.56
CA THR A 391 36.69 0.18 5.17
C THR A 391 36.11 -0.86 6.12
N THR A 392 34.92 -0.59 6.65
CA THR A 392 34.14 -1.58 7.41
C THR A 392 33.32 -2.41 6.45
N VAL A 393 33.62 -3.71 6.41
CA VAL A 393 32.92 -4.69 5.57
C VAL A 393 31.96 -5.48 6.44
N VAL A 394 30.69 -5.46 6.06
CA VAL A 394 29.61 -6.21 6.73
C VAL A 394 29.26 -7.45 5.92
N ASP A 395 29.17 -8.61 6.58
CA ASP A 395 28.51 -9.80 6.03
C ASP A 395 26.99 -9.64 6.17
N GLY A 396 26.36 -9.11 5.11
CA GLY A 396 24.94 -8.75 5.13
C GLY A 396 24.03 -9.96 5.36
N TYR A 397 24.37 -11.12 4.82
CA TYR A 397 23.55 -12.33 4.97
C TYR A 397 23.63 -12.89 6.40
N ALA A 398 24.84 -12.95 6.96
CA ALA A 398 25.02 -13.38 8.34
C ALA A 398 24.29 -12.43 9.30
N MET A 399 24.50 -11.13 9.17
CA MET A 399 23.88 -10.13 10.05
C MET A 399 22.35 -10.11 9.93
N PHE A 400 21.80 -10.20 8.71
CA PHE A 400 20.36 -10.29 8.49
C PHE A 400 19.74 -11.49 9.21
N GLY A 401 20.39 -12.66 9.16
CA GLY A 401 19.98 -13.86 9.90
C GLY A 401 20.10 -13.71 11.41
N THR A 402 21.22 -13.17 11.90
CA THR A 402 21.45 -12.92 13.33
C THR A 402 20.38 -11.97 13.91
N ILE A 403 20.03 -10.90 13.20
CA ILE A 403 18.99 -9.95 13.61
C ILE A 403 17.61 -10.65 13.67
N TYR A 404 17.27 -11.43 12.65
CA TYR A 404 16.01 -12.18 12.59
C TYR A 404 15.84 -13.09 13.80
N ASP A 405 16.86 -13.89 14.09
CA ASP A 405 16.81 -14.92 15.13
C ASP A 405 16.92 -14.34 16.55
N ALA A 406 17.72 -13.27 16.74
CA ALA A 406 18.07 -12.78 18.08
C ALA A 406 17.36 -11.48 18.49
N MET A 407 17.07 -10.58 17.56
CA MET A 407 16.63 -9.21 17.89
C MET A 407 15.16 -8.96 17.52
N LYS A 408 14.69 -9.42 16.36
CA LYS A 408 13.36 -9.08 15.82
C LYS A 408 12.21 -9.27 16.82
N SER A 409 12.19 -10.41 17.52
CA SER A 409 11.13 -10.75 18.50
C SER A 409 11.09 -9.85 19.75
N LEU A 410 12.13 -9.04 19.98
CA LEU A 410 12.15 -8.05 21.07
C LEU A 410 11.37 -6.78 20.72
N TYR A 411 11.16 -6.52 19.43
CA TYR A 411 10.61 -5.27 18.91
C TYR A 411 9.27 -5.44 18.19
N THR A 412 8.95 -6.66 17.74
CA THR A 412 7.73 -6.98 17.02
C THR A 412 7.05 -8.21 17.58
N VAL A 413 5.73 -8.28 17.43
CA VAL A 413 4.91 -9.43 17.86
C VAL A 413 4.61 -10.34 16.67
N ASP A 414 4.36 -11.62 16.96
CA ASP A 414 3.86 -12.59 15.99
C ASP A 414 2.39 -12.89 16.32
N ASP A 415 1.49 -12.10 15.75
CA ASP A 415 0.04 -12.11 16.05
C ASP A 415 -0.84 -12.33 14.80
N GLY A 416 -0.23 -12.66 13.66
CA GLY A 416 -0.92 -12.84 12.38
C GLY A 416 -1.21 -11.53 11.62
N ASN A 417 -0.92 -10.37 12.21
CA ASN A 417 -0.92 -9.09 11.48
C ASN A 417 0.39 -8.86 10.74
N ILE A 418 0.44 -7.80 9.92
CA ILE A 418 1.70 -7.39 9.29
C ILE A 418 2.60 -6.75 10.35
N ASN A 419 3.76 -7.36 10.59
CA ASN A 419 4.75 -6.85 11.54
C ASN A 419 6.11 -6.80 10.86
N VAL A 420 6.62 -5.60 10.64
CA VAL A 420 7.93 -5.34 10.02
C VAL A 420 8.88 -4.72 11.05
N PHE A 421 10.04 -5.34 11.22
CA PHE A 421 11.14 -4.81 12.01
C PHE A 421 12.27 -4.34 11.10
N GLY A 422 12.57 -3.04 11.11
CA GLY A 422 13.61 -2.43 10.28
C GLY A 422 14.81 -1.95 11.10
N VAL A 423 16.02 -2.15 10.58
CA VAL A 423 17.25 -1.62 11.16
C VAL A 423 18.11 -0.98 10.08
N VAL A 424 18.57 0.24 10.32
CA VAL A 424 19.49 0.97 9.45
C VAL A 424 20.78 1.24 10.21
N PHE A 425 21.92 0.79 9.68
CA PHE A 425 23.24 1.15 10.19
C PHE A 425 23.83 2.27 9.35
N ILE A 426 24.22 3.37 10.01
CA ILE A 426 24.90 4.49 9.37
C ILE A 426 26.30 4.61 9.95
N LYS A 427 27.30 4.33 9.10
CA LYS A 427 28.73 4.36 9.43
C LYS A 427 29.53 4.95 8.28
N LYS A 428 30.57 5.73 8.55
CA LYS A 428 31.52 6.21 7.55
C LYS A 428 32.38 5.06 7.02
N GLN A 429 32.63 5.05 5.70
CA GLN A 429 33.42 4.03 5.01
C GLN A 429 32.91 2.61 5.27
N MET A 430 31.62 2.39 5.03
CA MET A 430 30.98 1.07 5.21
C MET A 430 30.41 0.51 3.92
N GLU A 431 30.62 -0.79 3.73
CA GLU A 431 30.05 -1.57 2.62
C GLU A 431 29.44 -2.87 3.15
N MET A 432 28.30 -3.26 2.58
CA MET A 432 27.68 -4.56 2.85
C MET A 432 27.93 -5.48 1.67
N HIS A 433 28.47 -6.67 1.97
CA HIS A 433 28.62 -7.76 1.03
C HIS A 433 27.52 -8.81 1.24
N ALA A 434 26.78 -9.11 0.19
CA ALA A 434 25.84 -10.22 0.12
C ALA A 434 25.90 -10.85 -1.26
N TYR A 435 25.66 -12.16 -1.38
CA TYR A 435 25.65 -12.87 -2.67
C TYR A 435 26.89 -12.61 -3.57
N GLY A 436 28.06 -12.36 -2.97
CA GLY A 436 29.29 -12.06 -3.69
C GLY A 436 29.36 -10.67 -4.35
N ARG A 437 28.47 -9.73 -3.98
CA ARG A 437 28.42 -8.36 -4.50
C ARG A 437 28.12 -7.36 -3.37
N THR A 438 28.25 -6.07 -3.67
CA THR A 438 27.88 -4.98 -2.77
C THR A 438 26.42 -4.62 -2.95
N TYR A 439 25.70 -4.47 -1.83
CA TYR A 439 24.28 -4.07 -1.77
C TYR A 439 24.09 -3.00 -0.69
N THR A 440 22.90 -2.38 -0.64
CA THR A 440 22.54 -1.35 0.37
C THR A 440 21.53 -1.86 1.39
N GLY A 441 20.57 -2.67 0.97
CA GLY A 441 19.52 -3.21 1.83
C GLY A 441 19.26 -4.69 1.57
N LEU A 442 18.61 -5.32 2.54
CA LEU A 442 17.99 -6.64 2.45
C LEU A 442 16.63 -6.58 3.13
N GLY A 443 15.62 -7.20 2.52
CA GLY A 443 14.25 -7.25 3.00
C GLY A 443 13.64 -8.64 2.82
N GLY A 444 12.72 -8.99 3.71
CA GLY A 444 11.99 -10.26 3.65
C GLY A 444 11.62 -10.82 5.02
N GLY A 445 10.58 -11.66 5.09
CA GLY A 445 10.15 -12.31 6.32
C GLY A 445 9.75 -11.34 7.44
N GLY A 446 9.16 -10.18 7.10
CA GLY A 446 8.82 -9.15 8.09
C GLY A 446 10.03 -8.45 8.72
N GLN A 447 11.18 -8.37 8.04
CA GLN A 447 12.28 -7.51 8.46
C GLN A 447 12.94 -6.76 7.32
N THR A 448 13.59 -5.64 7.65
CA THR A 448 14.49 -4.90 6.76
C THR A 448 15.81 -4.63 7.47
N VAL A 449 16.92 -4.75 6.76
CA VAL A 449 18.24 -4.34 7.27
C VAL A 449 18.99 -3.59 6.20
N ILE A 450 19.45 -2.38 6.54
CA ILE A 450 20.07 -1.45 5.60
C ILE A 450 21.42 -1.01 6.13
N TRP A 451 22.40 -0.94 5.24
CA TRP A 451 23.75 -0.46 5.51
C TRP A 451 24.09 0.60 4.47
N LYS A 452 24.14 1.86 4.90
CA LYS A 452 24.51 2.96 4.01
C LYS A 452 25.62 3.77 4.65
N SER A 453 26.68 3.97 3.87
CA SER A 453 27.83 4.76 4.33
C SER A 453 27.42 6.22 4.56
N TRP A 454 27.92 6.84 5.62
CA TRP A 454 27.56 8.23 5.99
C TRP A 454 27.76 9.22 4.84
N ASP A 455 28.90 9.11 4.13
CA ASP A 455 29.25 9.97 3.00
C ASP A 455 28.27 9.86 1.83
N ARG A 456 27.49 8.78 1.76
CA ARG A 456 26.51 8.58 0.69
C ARG A 456 25.26 9.43 0.87
N TYR A 457 24.97 9.89 2.09
CA TYR A 457 23.84 10.78 2.39
C TYR A 457 24.09 12.24 1.97
N TYR A 458 25.31 12.58 1.61
CA TYR A 458 25.71 13.96 1.31
C TYR A 458 26.32 14.08 -0.08
N ARG A 459 26.27 15.28 -0.64
CA ARG A 459 27.02 15.64 -1.85
C ARG A 459 28.53 15.64 -1.54
N PRO A 460 29.42 15.75 -2.54
CA PRO A 460 30.88 15.75 -2.33
C PRO A 460 31.42 16.87 -1.42
N ASP A 461 30.59 17.85 -1.05
CA ASP A 461 30.93 18.87 -0.05
C ASP A 461 30.78 18.39 1.40
N GLU A 462 30.29 17.16 1.62
CA GLU A 462 30.08 16.50 2.91
C GLU A 462 29.11 17.24 3.85
N VAL A 463 28.32 18.19 3.34
CA VAL A 463 27.41 19.00 4.15
C VAL A 463 26.03 19.17 3.55
N THR A 464 25.91 19.12 2.22
CA THR A 464 24.62 19.25 1.53
C THR A 464 23.98 17.86 1.45
N PRO A 465 22.80 17.64 2.07
CA PRO A 465 22.07 16.39 1.93
C PRO A 465 21.84 16.05 0.46
N LYS A 466 22.04 14.78 0.10
CA LYS A 466 21.84 14.26 -1.26
C LYS A 466 20.58 13.43 -1.31
N ASP A 467 20.56 12.33 -0.58
CA ASP A 467 19.47 11.36 -0.54
C ASP A 467 19.35 10.73 0.86
N GLY A 468 18.13 10.56 1.35
CA GLY A 468 17.91 9.89 2.62
C GLY A 468 17.94 8.36 2.49
N ILE A 469 17.12 7.66 3.26
CA ILE A 469 16.98 6.21 3.20
C ILE A 469 15.53 5.76 3.06
N SER A 470 14.59 6.69 2.96
CA SER A 470 13.18 6.33 2.98
C SER A 470 12.77 5.51 1.77
N SER A 471 13.28 5.81 0.57
CA SER A 471 13.01 5.02 -0.64
C SER A 471 13.50 3.57 -0.52
N VAL A 472 14.72 3.40 0.00
CA VAL A 472 15.31 2.08 0.26
C VAL A 472 14.52 1.35 1.35
N GLN A 473 14.18 2.02 2.46
CA GLN A 473 13.38 1.44 3.53
C GLN A 473 12.01 1.00 3.02
N LEU A 474 11.37 1.75 2.12
CA LEU A 474 10.11 1.37 1.49
C LEU A 474 10.27 0.14 0.60
N HIS A 475 11.29 0.11 -0.28
CA HIS A 475 11.62 -1.06 -1.11
C HIS A 475 11.78 -2.33 -0.26
N GLU A 476 12.62 -2.26 0.78
CA GLU A 476 12.86 -3.42 1.64
C GLU A 476 11.62 -3.77 2.49
N THR A 477 10.82 -2.78 2.88
CA THR A 477 9.56 -3.01 3.61
C THR A 477 8.55 -3.73 2.73
N MET A 478 8.48 -3.38 1.44
CA MET A 478 7.65 -4.09 0.48
C MET A 478 8.09 -5.55 0.35
N HIS A 479 9.39 -5.84 0.26
CA HIS A 479 9.88 -7.23 0.38
C HIS A 479 9.48 -7.90 1.70
N ALA A 480 9.56 -7.18 2.82
CA ALA A 480 9.21 -7.69 4.13
C ALA A 480 7.72 -8.09 4.24
N VAL A 481 6.83 -7.42 3.49
CA VAL A 481 5.39 -7.73 3.43
C VAL A 481 5.01 -8.63 2.24
N GLY A 482 5.99 -9.16 1.50
CA GLY A 482 5.78 -10.22 0.49
C GLY A 482 5.86 -9.78 -0.97
N PHE A 483 6.29 -8.55 -1.25
CA PHE A 483 6.53 -8.10 -2.61
C PHE A 483 7.81 -8.69 -3.17
N HIS A 484 7.77 -9.02 -4.45
CA HIS A 484 8.97 -9.28 -5.25
C HIS A 484 9.27 -8.06 -6.12
N HIS A 485 10.44 -8.05 -6.74
CA HIS A 485 10.76 -7.06 -7.76
C HIS A 485 9.75 -7.12 -8.91
N SER A 486 9.50 -5.98 -9.54
CA SER A 486 8.71 -5.92 -10.78
C SER A 486 9.44 -6.51 -11.98
N TRP A 487 10.68 -6.95 -11.81
CA TRP A 487 11.58 -7.54 -12.80
C TRP A 487 12.16 -8.86 -12.25
N GLN A 488 12.78 -9.66 -13.11
CA GLN A 488 13.49 -10.88 -12.68
C GLN A 488 14.85 -10.96 -13.39
N HIS A 489 15.71 -11.88 -12.96
CA HIS A 489 16.97 -12.11 -13.67
C HIS A 489 16.69 -12.38 -15.15
N GLU A 490 17.40 -11.69 -16.05
CA GLU A 490 17.16 -11.74 -17.50
C GLU A 490 15.80 -11.15 -17.96
N HIS A 491 15.18 -10.26 -17.20
CA HIS A 491 13.93 -9.57 -17.58
C HIS A 491 13.82 -8.24 -16.82
N TYR A 492 14.29 -7.15 -17.42
CA TYR A 492 14.54 -5.87 -16.72
C TYR A 492 13.71 -4.68 -17.26
N SER A 493 12.89 -4.88 -18.29
CA SER A 493 12.17 -3.75 -18.92
C SER A 493 11.01 -3.21 -18.09
N SER A 494 10.51 -3.97 -17.12
CA SER A 494 9.51 -3.54 -16.13
C SER A 494 10.08 -2.72 -14.97
N ASP A 495 11.40 -2.55 -14.90
CA ASP A 495 12.09 -1.84 -13.81
C ASP A 495 11.88 -0.30 -13.83
N PHE A 496 11.31 0.20 -14.93
CA PHE A 496 11.04 1.62 -15.17
C PHE A 496 9.63 2.07 -14.73
N SER A 497 8.93 1.27 -13.93
CA SER A 497 7.65 1.64 -13.34
C SER A 497 7.81 2.68 -12.23
N TRP A 498 6.89 3.63 -12.13
CA TRP A 498 6.80 4.66 -11.08
C TRP A 498 6.49 4.09 -9.69
N GLY A 499 7.42 3.33 -9.12
CA GLY A 499 7.27 2.70 -7.81
C GLY A 499 8.61 2.34 -7.19
N PRO A 500 8.63 1.99 -5.90
CA PRO A 500 9.87 1.70 -5.17
C PRO A 500 10.42 0.31 -5.50
N MET A 501 9.66 -0.58 -6.13
CA MET A 501 10.10 -1.94 -6.44
C MET A 501 11.03 -2.04 -7.64
N GLY A 502 11.12 -0.98 -8.44
CA GLY A 502 12.13 -0.85 -9.47
C GLY A 502 13.42 -0.23 -8.93
N TYR A 503 14.57 -0.59 -9.49
CA TYR A 503 15.87 -0.01 -9.16
C TYR A 503 16.17 1.28 -9.91
N PHE A 504 15.33 1.70 -10.86
CA PHE A 504 15.61 2.86 -11.70
C PHE A 504 14.67 4.04 -11.46
N ALA A 505 13.37 3.80 -11.29
CA ALA A 505 12.42 4.88 -11.08
C ALA A 505 12.46 5.51 -9.66
N PHE A 506 13.11 4.85 -8.68
CA PHE A 506 13.31 5.24 -7.28
C PHE A 506 12.34 6.33 -6.74
N HIS A 507 11.04 6.06 -6.88
CA HIS A 507 10.00 6.98 -6.44
C HIS A 507 9.44 6.53 -5.09
N ASN A 508 9.12 7.52 -4.25
CA ASN A 508 8.70 7.29 -2.87
C ASN A 508 7.20 7.03 -2.68
N GLY A 509 6.42 7.18 -3.74
CA GLY A 509 5.02 6.79 -3.79
C GLY A 509 4.86 5.42 -4.42
N THR A 510 3.75 4.78 -4.09
CA THR A 510 3.39 3.47 -4.63
C THR A 510 2.90 3.63 -6.08
N SER A 511 3.37 2.80 -7.00
CA SER A 511 2.81 2.80 -8.37
C SER A 511 1.35 2.37 -8.31
N THR A 512 0.54 2.80 -9.27
CA THR A 512 -0.84 2.29 -9.39
C THR A 512 -0.86 0.77 -9.58
N PHE A 513 0.16 0.19 -10.23
CA PHE A 513 0.30 -1.26 -10.35
C PHE A 513 0.41 -1.93 -8.98
N ASP A 514 1.33 -1.48 -8.13
CA ASP A 514 1.51 -2.03 -6.79
C ASP A 514 0.24 -1.88 -5.93
N LYS A 515 -0.43 -0.71 -5.99
CA LYS A 515 -1.70 -0.47 -5.29
C LYS A 515 -2.78 -1.45 -5.74
N ASN A 516 -2.98 -1.58 -7.05
CA ASN A 516 -4.00 -2.46 -7.62
C ASN A 516 -3.76 -3.91 -7.22
N TRP A 517 -2.49 -4.35 -7.18
CA TRP A 517 -2.15 -5.69 -6.75
C TRP A 517 -2.46 -5.92 -5.27
N VAL A 518 -2.03 -5.01 -4.38
CA VAL A 518 -2.32 -5.14 -2.94
C VAL A 518 -3.81 -5.09 -2.69
N GLN A 519 -4.45 -4.02 -3.13
CA GLN A 519 -5.79 -3.68 -2.73
C GLN A 519 -6.78 -4.66 -3.37
N GLY A 520 -6.59 -5.01 -4.64
CA GLY A 520 -7.39 -6.04 -5.32
C GLY A 520 -7.28 -7.40 -4.64
N THR A 521 -6.06 -7.89 -4.35
CA THR A 521 -5.89 -9.22 -3.72
C THR A 521 -6.36 -9.27 -2.27
N TYR A 522 -6.27 -8.18 -1.51
CA TYR A 522 -6.86 -8.06 -0.18
C TYR A 522 -8.39 -8.18 -0.25
N LEU A 523 -9.02 -7.45 -1.17
CA LEU A 523 -10.47 -7.43 -1.34
C LEU A 523 -11.01 -8.76 -1.87
N ASP A 524 -10.27 -9.43 -2.76
CA ASP A 524 -10.63 -10.77 -3.22
C ASP A 524 -10.70 -11.79 -2.09
N GLN A 525 -9.76 -11.70 -1.14
CA GLN A 525 -9.79 -12.56 0.04
C GLN A 525 -10.94 -12.22 0.97
N MET A 526 -11.16 -10.92 1.23
CA MET A 526 -12.28 -10.45 2.04
C MET A 526 -13.62 -10.91 1.45
N GLU A 527 -13.85 -10.69 0.15
CA GLU A 527 -15.07 -11.09 -0.54
C GLU A 527 -15.27 -12.60 -0.51
N ALA A 528 -14.24 -13.38 -0.85
CA ALA A 528 -14.33 -14.84 -0.87
C ALA A 528 -14.68 -15.41 0.52
N LEU A 529 -14.05 -14.92 1.58
CA LEU A 529 -14.29 -15.38 2.95
C LEU A 529 -15.69 -14.98 3.44
N LEU A 530 -16.08 -13.71 3.28
CA LEU A 530 -17.39 -13.21 3.69
C LEU A 530 -18.51 -13.88 2.91
N LEU A 531 -18.37 -14.04 1.60
CA LEU A 531 -19.37 -14.68 0.77
C LEU A 531 -19.53 -16.17 1.13
N ASN A 532 -18.43 -16.87 1.39
CA ASN A 532 -18.49 -18.26 1.83
C ASN A 532 -19.20 -18.39 3.18
N GLU A 533 -18.90 -17.53 4.16
CA GLU A 533 -19.60 -17.49 5.44
C GLU A 533 -21.10 -17.17 5.26
N PHE A 534 -21.42 -16.17 4.44
CA PHE A 534 -22.80 -15.80 4.13
C PHE A 534 -23.58 -16.97 3.53
N LEU A 535 -23.02 -17.68 2.56
CA LEU A 535 -23.68 -18.81 1.90
C LEU A 535 -23.92 -19.98 2.87
N VAL A 536 -23.02 -20.20 3.84
CA VAL A 536 -23.21 -21.20 4.90
C VAL A 536 -24.40 -20.79 5.79
N GLU A 537 -24.42 -19.56 6.27
CA GLU A 537 -25.51 -19.06 7.12
C GLU A 537 -26.86 -19.01 6.38
N GLN A 538 -26.84 -18.62 5.10
CA GLN A 538 -28.01 -18.60 4.23
C GLN A 538 -28.61 -19.99 4.03
N ALA A 539 -27.76 -21.02 3.86
CA ALA A 539 -28.22 -22.39 3.67
C ALA A 539 -28.94 -22.96 4.90
N ASP A 540 -28.65 -22.42 6.08
CA ASP A 540 -29.27 -22.80 7.35
C ASP A 540 -30.57 -22.03 7.67
N LEU A 541 -30.98 -21.08 6.82
CA LEU A 541 -32.24 -20.34 7.00
C LEU A 541 -33.45 -21.26 6.83
N GLY A 542 -34.34 -21.27 7.82
CA GLY A 542 -35.60 -22.03 7.78
C GLY A 542 -36.71 -21.33 6.99
N ALA A 543 -37.75 -22.07 6.59
CA ALA A 543 -38.92 -21.47 5.91
C ALA A 543 -39.77 -20.53 6.79
N SER A 544 -39.44 -20.42 8.09
CA SER A 544 -40.17 -19.65 9.09
C SER A 544 -39.30 -18.63 9.81
N GLU A 545 -38.19 -18.22 9.22
CA GLU A 545 -37.38 -17.10 9.76
C GLU A 545 -38.20 -15.80 9.77
N ARG A 546 -37.69 -14.83 10.54
CA ARG A 546 -38.32 -13.54 10.71
C ARG A 546 -38.21 -12.67 9.44
N PRO A 547 -39.16 -11.75 9.19
CA PRO A 547 -39.06 -10.80 8.09
C PRO A 547 -37.77 -9.97 8.11
N GLU A 548 -37.28 -9.63 9.31
CA GLU A 548 -36.02 -8.89 9.49
C GLU A 548 -34.81 -9.69 9.01
N THR A 549 -34.78 -11.00 9.26
CA THR A 549 -33.72 -11.90 8.78
C THR A 549 -33.67 -11.93 7.25
N TYR A 550 -34.81 -12.08 6.59
CA TYR A 550 -34.88 -12.05 5.12
C TYR A 550 -34.55 -10.66 4.56
N LEU A 551 -34.88 -9.59 5.27
CA LEU A 551 -34.46 -8.24 4.88
C LEU A 551 -32.94 -8.10 4.95
N ALA A 552 -32.31 -8.55 6.03
CA ALA A 552 -30.86 -8.52 6.18
C ALA A 552 -30.15 -9.37 5.11
N GLU A 553 -30.66 -10.56 4.81
CA GLU A 553 -30.18 -11.40 3.71
C GLU A 553 -30.22 -10.66 2.36
N GLN A 554 -31.35 -10.03 2.03
CA GLN A 554 -31.50 -9.27 0.79
C GLN A 554 -30.57 -8.06 0.72
N GLN A 555 -30.36 -7.35 1.82
CA GLN A 555 -29.43 -6.24 1.87
C GLN A 555 -27.99 -6.72 1.73
N ALA A 556 -27.58 -7.80 2.41
CA ALA A 556 -26.25 -8.39 2.25
C ALA A 556 -25.97 -8.74 0.77
N LEU A 557 -26.91 -9.43 0.10
CA LEU A 557 -26.80 -9.75 -1.34
C LEU A 557 -26.67 -8.50 -2.21
N ALA A 558 -27.49 -7.47 -1.94
CA ALA A 558 -27.44 -6.22 -2.69
C ALA A 558 -26.11 -5.49 -2.51
N VAL A 559 -25.53 -5.55 -1.31
CA VAL A 559 -24.25 -4.91 -0.99
C VAL A 559 -23.07 -5.70 -1.55
N PHE A 560 -23.07 -7.04 -1.53
CA PHE A 560 -22.08 -7.84 -2.25
C PHE A 560 -22.05 -7.50 -3.75
N ALA A 561 -23.22 -7.36 -4.38
CA ALA A 561 -23.30 -6.97 -5.79
C ALA A 561 -22.72 -5.56 -6.04
N LYS A 562 -22.85 -4.62 -5.10
CA LYS A 562 -22.20 -3.30 -5.18
C LYS A 562 -20.68 -3.43 -5.02
N ALA A 563 -20.21 -4.23 -4.07
CA ALA A 563 -18.78 -4.46 -3.87
C ALA A 563 -18.12 -5.02 -5.14
N THR A 564 -18.75 -6.00 -5.79
CA THR A 564 -18.27 -6.54 -7.07
C THR A 564 -18.23 -5.45 -8.16
N ALA A 565 -19.26 -4.61 -8.26
CA ALA A 565 -19.27 -3.52 -9.24
C ALA A 565 -18.16 -2.47 -8.99
N PHE A 566 -17.92 -2.08 -7.73
CA PHE A 566 -16.83 -1.17 -7.40
C PHE A 566 -15.45 -1.80 -7.64
N TYR A 567 -15.30 -3.09 -7.35
CA TYR A 567 -14.08 -3.84 -7.69
C TYR A 567 -13.84 -3.83 -9.20
N GLU A 568 -14.88 -4.07 -10.01
CA GLU A 568 -14.81 -4.04 -11.47
C GLU A 568 -14.45 -2.66 -12.02
N GLU A 569 -14.66 -1.59 -11.26
CA GLU A 569 -14.26 -0.21 -11.59
C GLU A 569 -12.88 0.18 -11.00
N MET A 570 -12.22 -0.74 -10.30
CA MET A 570 -10.98 -0.51 -9.53
C MET A 570 -11.13 0.58 -8.45
N ASP A 571 -12.36 0.83 -7.97
CA ASP A 571 -12.64 1.67 -6.82
C ASP A 571 -12.50 0.85 -5.54
N TRP A 572 -11.24 0.61 -5.15
CA TRP A 572 -10.90 -0.29 -4.06
C TRP A 572 -11.48 0.15 -2.71
N GLN A 573 -11.55 1.46 -2.45
CA GLN A 573 -12.12 1.97 -1.21
C GLN A 573 -13.64 1.76 -1.15
N ALA A 574 -14.37 2.06 -2.23
CA ALA A 574 -15.81 1.83 -2.26
C ALA A 574 -16.14 0.33 -2.19
N ALA A 575 -15.32 -0.53 -2.80
CA ALA A 575 -15.44 -1.98 -2.68
C ALA A 575 -15.23 -2.45 -1.23
N PHE A 576 -14.19 -1.96 -0.55
CA PHE A 576 -13.95 -2.24 0.87
C PHE A 576 -15.11 -1.82 1.77
N ASP A 577 -15.59 -0.59 1.60
CA ASP A 577 -16.70 -0.04 2.38
C ASP A 577 -17.97 -0.88 2.19
N ALA A 578 -18.24 -1.31 0.94
CA ALA A 578 -19.34 -2.20 0.63
C ALA A 578 -19.15 -3.59 1.27
N LEU A 579 -17.98 -4.21 1.18
CA LEU A 579 -17.74 -5.51 1.84
C LEU A 579 -17.87 -5.42 3.37
N SER A 580 -17.44 -4.31 3.96
CA SER A 580 -17.63 -4.02 5.38
C SER A 580 -19.11 -3.89 5.73
N GLU A 581 -19.89 -3.17 4.90
CA GLU A 581 -21.36 -3.09 5.05
C GLU A 581 -22.02 -4.48 4.87
N ALA A 582 -21.53 -5.32 3.96
CA ALA A 582 -22.04 -6.68 3.77
C ALA A 582 -21.82 -7.53 5.02
N SER A 583 -20.64 -7.47 5.64
CA SER A 583 -20.33 -8.11 6.92
C SER A 583 -21.30 -7.68 8.03
N ASP A 584 -21.58 -6.38 8.10
CA ASP A 584 -22.57 -5.82 9.04
C ASP A 584 -23.99 -6.34 8.78
N TRP A 585 -24.42 -6.48 7.52
CA TRP A 585 -25.71 -7.08 7.18
C TRP A 585 -25.77 -8.58 7.46
N MET A 586 -24.68 -9.31 7.22
CA MET A 586 -24.54 -10.72 7.59
C MET A 586 -24.70 -10.90 9.11
N LYS A 587 -24.05 -10.04 9.90
CA LYS A 587 -24.20 -10.03 11.35
C LYS A 587 -25.65 -9.81 11.78
N ARG A 588 -26.38 -8.88 11.14
CA ARG A 588 -27.81 -8.67 11.38
C ARG A 588 -28.65 -9.89 11.01
N MET A 589 -28.33 -10.54 9.89
CA MET A 589 -29.00 -11.77 9.45
C MET A 589 -28.83 -12.86 10.51
N VAL A 590 -27.61 -13.12 10.98
CA VAL A 590 -27.34 -14.14 12.01
C VAL A 590 -28.03 -13.83 13.33
N LEU A 591 -27.90 -12.59 13.83
CA LEU A 591 -28.42 -12.21 15.14
C LEU A 591 -29.96 -12.13 15.16
N SER A 592 -30.60 -11.67 14.09
CA SER A 592 -32.06 -11.60 14.02
C SER A 592 -32.74 -12.97 14.09
N ARG A 593 -32.05 -14.07 13.74
CA ARG A 593 -32.56 -15.44 13.88
C ARG A 593 -32.72 -15.88 15.33
N VAL A 594 -31.83 -15.39 16.19
CA VAL A 594 -31.68 -15.88 17.57
C VAL A 594 -32.17 -14.88 18.61
N ASP A 595 -32.28 -13.61 18.27
CA ASP A 595 -32.69 -12.54 19.17
C ASP A 595 -33.99 -11.86 18.75
N ASP A 596 -35.09 -12.19 19.44
CA ASP A 596 -36.41 -11.60 19.25
C ASP A 596 -36.79 -10.57 20.33
N THR A 597 -35.83 -10.14 21.16
CA THR A 597 -36.11 -9.27 22.30
C THR A 597 -35.66 -7.83 22.01
N PRO A 598 -36.54 -6.83 22.10
CA PRO A 598 -36.13 -5.44 21.89
C PRO A 598 -35.19 -4.91 22.99
N PRO A 599 -34.28 -3.99 22.65
CA PRO A 599 -33.38 -3.38 23.62
C PRO A 599 -34.13 -2.53 24.65
N VAL A 600 -33.52 -2.31 25.82
CA VAL A 600 -34.16 -1.64 26.97
C VAL A 600 -33.47 -0.33 27.31
N ILE A 601 -34.25 0.75 27.42
CA ILE A 601 -33.81 2.03 27.98
C ILE A 601 -34.06 2.02 29.49
N HIS A 602 -32.99 2.07 30.30
CA HIS A 602 -33.09 2.06 31.76
C HIS A 602 -33.30 3.45 32.34
N THR A 603 -32.50 4.40 31.88
CA THR A 603 -32.51 5.79 32.33
C THR A 603 -32.22 6.71 31.17
N TYR A 604 -32.78 7.92 31.24
CA TYR A 604 -32.54 8.97 30.27
C TYR A 604 -32.73 10.33 30.93
N GLY A 605 -32.14 11.37 30.36
CA GLY A 605 -32.23 12.73 30.88
C GLY A 605 -31.45 13.73 30.04
N THR A 606 -31.59 15.01 30.38
CA THR A 606 -30.91 16.12 29.71
C THR A 606 -29.95 16.83 30.64
N ASN A 607 -28.92 17.48 30.09
CA ASN A 607 -28.01 18.36 30.82
C ASN A 607 -27.87 19.70 30.06
N PRO A 608 -28.37 20.82 30.62
CA PRO A 608 -29.08 20.93 31.91
C PRO A 608 -30.46 20.24 31.93
N ASP A 609 -31.00 19.98 33.12
CA ASP A 609 -32.32 19.36 33.33
C ASP A 609 -33.46 20.23 32.75
N GLU A 610 -33.25 21.55 32.68
CA GLU A 610 -34.17 22.50 32.05
C GLU A 610 -33.83 22.68 30.56
N VAL A 611 -34.64 22.08 29.70
CA VAL A 611 -34.52 22.19 28.25
C VAL A 611 -35.28 23.42 27.76
N GLY A 612 -34.70 24.20 26.84
CA GLY A 612 -35.30 25.44 26.37
C GLY A 612 -34.73 25.89 25.02
N THR A 613 -34.50 27.20 24.85
CA THR A 613 -33.95 27.76 23.61
C THR A 613 -32.42 27.63 23.49
N ALA A 614 -31.74 27.08 24.51
CA ALA A 614 -30.29 26.92 24.54
C ALA A 614 -29.88 25.49 24.15
N PRO A 615 -28.65 25.26 23.66
CA PRO A 615 -28.14 23.92 23.42
C PRO A 615 -28.03 23.10 24.71
N PHE A 616 -28.21 21.79 24.61
CA PHE A 616 -28.17 20.86 25.75
C PHE A 616 -27.64 19.49 25.32
N PHE A 617 -27.25 18.67 26.29
CA PHE A 617 -26.97 17.26 26.05
C PHE A 617 -28.17 16.41 26.42
N TYR A 618 -28.43 15.38 25.63
CA TYR A 618 -29.34 14.30 25.97
C TYR A 618 -28.51 13.04 26.22
N SER A 619 -28.79 12.28 27.28
CA SER A 619 -28.09 11.03 27.58
C SER A 619 -29.06 9.92 27.98
N ALA A 620 -28.72 8.68 27.66
CA ALA A 620 -29.46 7.49 28.08
C ALA A 620 -28.56 6.28 28.30
N ILE A 621 -28.94 5.46 29.28
CA ILE A 621 -28.35 4.15 29.51
C ILE A 621 -29.25 3.12 28.85
N VAL A 622 -28.67 2.44 27.86
CA VAL A 622 -29.36 1.47 27.01
C VAL A 622 -28.61 0.15 27.10
N THR A 623 -29.34 -0.95 27.26
CA THR A 623 -28.76 -2.28 27.22
C THR A 623 -29.55 -3.19 26.29
N ASP A 624 -28.87 -4.22 25.85
CA ASP A 624 -29.44 -5.35 25.16
C ASP A 624 -28.91 -6.64 25.82
N ASP A 625 -29.73 -7.68 25.92
CA ASP A 625 -29.37 -8.92 26.60
C ASP A 625 -28.75 -9.98 25.69
N TYR A 626 -28.72 -9.76 24.36
CA TYR A 626 -28.16 -10.71 23.41
C TYR A 626 -27.38 -10.09 22.25
N ALA A 627 -28.02 -9.48 21.25
CA ALA A 627 -27.38 -8.99 20.02
C ALA A 627 -26.48 -7.75 20.21
N GLY A 628 -26.63 -7.03 21.32
CA GLY A 628 -25.96 -5.77 21.56
C GLY A 628 -26.61 -4.59 20.82
N ILE A 629 -26.34 -3.38 21.28
CA ILE A 629 -26.91 -2.15 20.69
C ILE A 629 -26.16 -1.77 19.41
N GLU A 630 -26.90 -1.60 18.31
CA GLU A 630 -26.39 -1.11 17.03
C GLU A 630 -26.36 0.42 17.03
N ASN A 631 -27.50 1.06 17.28
CA ASN A 631 -27.65 2.50 17.15
C ASN A 631 -28.66 3.06 18.17
N VAL A 632 -28.38 4.26 18.69
CA VAL A 632 -29.29 5.07 19.50
C VAL A 632 -29.43 6.43 18.86
N THR A 633 -30.62 6.74 18.34
CA THR A 633 -30.92 8.04 17.73
C THR A 633 -31.95 8.79 18.55
N LEU A 634 -31.64 10.04 18.90
CA LEU A 634 -32.59 10.97 19.49
C LEU A 634 -33.36 11.66 18.37
N TYR A 635 -34.69 11.61 18.46
CA TYR A 635 -35.58 12.39 17.64
C TYR A 635 -36.14 13.55 18.46
N ALA A 636 -36.12 14.75 17.90
CA ALA A 636 -36.70 15.94 18.50
C ALA A 636 -37.68 16.59 17.52
N GLN A 637 -38.90 16.85 18.00
CA GLN A 637 -39.95 17.53 17.26
C GLN A 637 -40.29 18.85 17.94
N VAL A 638 -40.22 19.93 17.17
CA VAL A 638 -40.49 21.30 17.64
C VAL A 638 -41.88 21.72 17.19
N ASP A 639 -42.73 22.15 18.12
CA ASP A 639 -44.05 22.74 17.84
C ASP A 639 -44.95 21.91 16.90
N GLN A 640 -44.82 20.57 16.94
CA GLN A 640 -45.49 19.62 16.03
C GLN A 640 -45.12 19.78 14.54
N GLY A 641 -44.00 20.47 14.26
CA GLY A 641 -43.42 20.64 12.94
C GLY A 641 -42.42 19.54 12.59
N ASP A 642 -41.31 19.95 11.97
CA ASP A 642 -40.26 19.05 11.47
C ASP A 642 -39.63 18.22 12.60
N ILE A 643 -39.26 16.99 12.26
CA ILE A 643 -38.56 16.06 13.15
C ILE A 643 -37.07 16.10 12.80
N HIS A 644 -36.25 16.38 13.80
CA HIS A 644 -34.79 16.35 13.70
C HIS A 644 -34.25 15.07 14.34
N ALA A 645 -33.31 14.41 13.67
CA ALA A 645 -32.64 13.21 14.18
C ALA A 645 -31.19 13.54 14.57
N PHE A 646 -30.77 13.05 15.73
CA PHE A 646 -29.44 13.25 16.29
C PHE A 646 -28.85 11.90 16.72
N PRO A 647 -27.87 11.36 15.98
CA PRO A 647 -27.17 10.12 16.35
C PRO A 647 -26.41 10.29 17.66
N SER A 648 -26.52 9.32 18.56
CA SER A 648 -25.83 9.35 19.86
C SER A 648 -24.47 8.66 19.81
N SER A 649 -23.51 9.17 20.57
CA SER A 649 -22.21 8.54 20.79
C SER A 649 -22.24 7.66 22.05
N ASN A 650 -21.68 6.46 21.98
CA ASN A 650 -21.58 5.55 23.12
C ASN A 650 -20.27 5.75 23.91
N HIS A 651 -20.39 5.99 25.21
CA HIS A 651 -19.28 5.94 26.14
C HIS A 651 -19.59 4.97 27.29
N ARG A 652 -19.03 3.75 27.22
CA ARG A 652 -19.17 2.70 28.25
C ARG A 652 -20.63 2.36 28.59
N GLY A 653 -21.51 2.30 27.58
CA GLY A 653 -22.93 1.99 27.73
C GLY A 653 -23.82 3.20 28.03
N ASN A 654 -23.26 4.40 28.12
CA ASN A 654 -24.00 5.64 28.16
C ASN A 654 -24.00 6.29 26.77
N TRP A 655 -25.18 6.42 26.18
CA TRP A 655 -25.38 7.03 24.88
C TRP A 655 -25.73 8.50 25.06
N SER A 656 -24.97 9.39 24.45
CA SER A 656 -25.18 10.83 24.60
C SER A 656 -25.12 11.57 23.28
N VAL A 657 -25.87 12.66 23.17
CA VAL A 657 -25.86 13.53 21.99
C VAL A 657 -25.99 15.00 22.38
N PHE A 658 -25.28 15.86 21.65
CA PHE A 658 -25.42 17.30 21.76
C PHE A 658 -26.54 17.78 20.84
N VAL A 659 -27.55 18.41 21.42
CA VAL A 659 -28.66 19.02 20.68
C VAL A 659 -28.40 20.52 20.56
N PRO A 660 -28.25 21.07 19.35
CA PRO A 660 -28.07 22.50 19.15
C PRO A 660 -29.35 23.27 19.53
N ALA A 661 -29.24 24.60 19.66
CA ALA A 661 -30.40 25.44 19.95
C ALA A 661 -31.45 25.32 18.83
N LEU A 662 -32.66 24.87 19.18
CA LEU A 662 -33.76 24.63 18.23
C LEU A 662 -34.64 25.87 17.98
N GLY A 663 -34.16 27.07 18.32
CA GLY A 663 -34.90 28.33 18.19
C GLY A 663 -35.93 28.58 19.30
N HIS A 664 -36.84 29.53 19.09
CA HIS A 664 -37.95 29.78 20.01
C HIS A 664 -39.02 28.71 19.84
N THR A 665 -39.17 27.84 20.84
CA THR A 665 -40.12 26.72 20.83
C THR A 665 -41.20 26.94 21.89
N THR A 666 -42.44 26.54 21.60
CA THR A 666 -43.52 26.48 22.61
C THR A 666 -43.74 25.05 23.15
N ASN A 667 -43.39 24.05 22.34
CA ASN A 667 -43.40 22.64 22.68
C ASN A 667 -42.19 21.95 22.04
N LEU A 668 -41.44 21.19 22.83
CA LEU A 668 -40.38 20.31 22.37
C LEU A 668 -40.68 18.89 22.84
N THR A 669 -40.93 18.00 21.89
CA THR A 669 -41.10 16.56 22.15
C THR A 669 -39.86 15.83 21.70
N MET A 670 -39.25 15.05 22.59
CA MET A 670 -38.07 14.25 22.29
C MET A 670 -38.32 12.78 22.64
N TRP A 671 -37.77 11.87 21.85
CA TRP A 671 -37.77 10.45 22.12
C TRP A 671 -36.56 9.77 21.51
N LEU A 672 -36.15 8.65 22.09
CA LEU A 672 -35.10 7.79 21.57
C LEU A 672 -35.71 6.67 20.75
N VAL A 673 -35.07 6.36 19.63
CA VAL A 673 -35.22 5.09 18.93
C VAL A 673 -33.90 4.35 19.06
N VAL A 674 -33.98 3.14 19.62
CA VAL A 674 -32.84 2.26 19.84
C VAL A 674 -33.02 1.05 18.92
N HIS A 675 -31.95 0.69 18.21
CA HIS A 675 -31.85 -0.53 17.42
C HIS A 675 -30.75 -1.43 18.00
N ASP A 676 -31.04 -2.72 18.09
CA ASP A 676 -30.02 -3.75 18.32
C ASP A 676 -29.55 -4.35 16.99
N TRP A 677 -28.50 -5.16 17.04
CA TRP A 677 -28.02 -5.88 15.86
C TRP A 677 -28.96 -7.03 15.43
N GLY A 678 -29.90 -7.46 16.27
CA GLY A 678 -30.97 -8.40 15.93
C GLY A 678 -32.10 -7.76 15.12
N MET A 679 -31.96 -6.47 14.78
CA MET A 679 -32.94 -5.64 14.08
C MET A 679 -34.24 -5.41 14.86
N ASN A 680 -34.24 -5.65 16.18
CA ASN A 680 -35.33 -5.21 17.03
C ASN A 680 -35.17 -3.71 17.30
N SER A 681 -36.29 -3.07 17.62
CA SER A 681 -36.27 -1.66 17.97
C SER A 681 -37.13 -1.36 19.17
N PHE A 682 -36.67 -0.40 19.97
CA PHE A 682 -37.43 0.13 21.09
C PHE A 682 -37.49 1.65 20.99
N THR A 683 -38.71 2.18 21.10
CA THR A 683 -38.94 3.62 21.18
C THR A 683 -39.30 3.99 22.61
N GLY A 684 -38.56 4.91 23.20
CA GLY A 684 -38.75 5.34 24.58
C GLY A 684 -38.03 6.64 24.88
N GLY A 685 -37.73 6.93 26.15
CA GLY A 685 -37.03 8.17 26.49
C GLY A 685 -37.87 9.44 26.25
N HIS A 686 -39.20 9.34 26.30
CA HIS A 686 -40.07 10.46 25.98
C HIS A 686 -39.90 11.60 26.99
N VAL A 687 -39.55 12.78 26.47
CA VAL A 687 -39.48 14.05 27.20
C VAL A 687 -40.32 15.07 26.44
N GLU A 688 -41.36 15.60 27.08
CA GLU A 688 -42.14 16.73 26.56
C GLU A 688 -41.87 17.96 27.41
N VAL A 689 -41.37 19.02 26.79
CA VAL A 689 -41.08 20.29 27.44
C VAL A 689 -41.97 21.37 26.89
N PHE A 690 -42.88 21.85 27.74
CA PHE A 690 -43.69 23.03 27.48
C PHE A 690 -42.94 24.26 27.96
N VAL A 691 -42.43 25.05 27.00
CA VAL A 691 -41.82 26.34 27.33
C VAL A 691 -42.95 27.32 27.62
N ILE A 692 -43.27 27.52 28.89
CA ILE A 692 -44.18 28.58 29.30
C ILE A 692 -43.47 29.90 28.95
N PRO A 693 -43.99 30.71 28.02
CA PRO A 693 -43.36 31.98 27.69
C PRO A 693 -43.24 32.80 28.98
N PRO A 694 -42.10 33.45 29.24
CA PRO A 694 -41.89 34.20 30.47
C PRO A 694 -43.05 35.18 30.65
N PHE A 695 -43.72 35.11 31.81
CA PHE A 695 -44.79 36.02 32.19
C PHE A 695 -44.34 37.45 31.89
N SER A 696 -44.93 38.07 30.87
CA SER A 696 -44.65 39.43 30.51
C SER A 696 -45.11 40.33 31.66
N PHE A 697 -44.25 41.21 32.15
CA PHE A 697 -44.60 42.23 33.17
C PHE A 697 -45.81 43.09 32.73
N ALA A 698 -46.14 43.10 31.42
CA ALA A 698 -47.33 43.75 30.88
C ALA A 698 -48.65 43.08 31.32
N ASP A 699 -48.65 41.77 31.56
CA ASP A 699 -49.86 41.02 31.97
C ASP A 699 -50.21 41.25 33.45
N LEU A 700 -49.24 41.66 34.27
CA LEU A 700 -49.46 42.09 35.66
C LEU A 700 -49.97 43.55 35.75
N LEU A 701 -49.66 44.37 34.74
CA LEU A 701 -50.02 45.81 34.68
C LEU A 701 -51.52 46.04 34.48
N ILE A 702 -52.19 45.17 33.73
CA ILE A 702 -53.63 45.25 33.43
C ILE A 702 -54.50 45.12 34.70
N PRO A 703 -54.36 44.09 35.54
CA PRO A 703 -55.13 44.02 36.79
C PRO A 703 -54.78 45.13 37.79
N LEU A 704 -53.53 45.61 37.81
CA LEU A 704 -53.09 46.73 38.65
C LEU A 704 -53.70 48.08 38.23
N THR A 705 -53.82 48.35 36.92
CA THR A 705 -54.51 49.55 36.41
C THR A 705 -56.01 49.48 36.64
N ILE A 706 -56.64 48.30 36.49
CA ILE A 706 -58.06 48.10 36.81
C ILE A 706 -58.32 48.34 38.31
N ALA A 707 -57.47 47.79 39.20
CA ALA A 707 -57.60 47.99 40.65
C ALA A 707 -57.42 49.46 41.06
N ALA A 708 -56.45 50.17 40.48
CA ALA A 708 -56.25 51.59 40.70
C ALA A 708 -57.43 52.43 40.18
N GLY A 709 -57.98 52.09 39.00
CA GLY A 709 -59.15 52.75 38.41
C GLY A 709 -60.41 52.58 39.27
N VAL A 710 -60.65 51.38 39.81
CA VAL A 710 -61.76 51.11 40.73
C VAL A 710 -61.61 51.89 42.04
N ALA A 711 -60.40 51.95 42.61
CA ALA A 711 -60.13 52.72 43.82
C ALA A 711 -60.38 54.23 43.62
N CYS A 712 -59.90 54.81 42.51
CA CYS A 712 -60.16 56.22 42.16
C CYS A 712 -61.65 56.49 41.95
N SER A 713 -62.38 55.56 41.33
CA SER A 713 -63.83 55.67 41.10
C SER A 713 -64.61 55.62 42.41
N MET A 714 -64.24 54.74 43.35
CA MET A 714 -64.85 54.67 44.68
C MET A 714 -64.59 55.93 45.52
N ILE A 715 -63.37 56.50 45.44
CA ILE A 715 -63.05 57.77 46.10
C ILE A 715 -63.87 58.91 45.48
N GLY A 716 -64.00 58.96 44.15
CA GLY A 716 -64.83 59.94 43.46
C GLY A 716 -66.30 59.87 43.86
N ILE A 717 -66.86 58.64 43.93
CA ILE A 717 -68.24 58.41 44.39
C ILE A 717 -68.41 58.81 45.87
N GLY A 718 -67.45 58.47 46.73
CA GLY A 718 -67.47 58.86 48.15
C GLY A 718 -67.46 60.38 48.36
N VAL A 719 -66.61 61.10 47.63
CA VAL A 719 -66.54 62.57 47.67
C VAL A 719 -67.82 63.22 47.12
N TYR A 720 -68.38 62.69 46.03
CA TYR A 720 -69.64 63.16 45.46
C TYR A 720 -70.83 62.97 46.42
N LEU A 721 -70.93 61.80 47.06
CA LEU A 721 -71.98 61.50 48.05
C LEU A 721 -71.83 62.36 49.31
N MET A 722 -70.61 62.68 49.74
CA MET A 722 -70.37 63.59 50.86
C MET A 722 -70.77 65.04 50.55
N LYS A 723 -70.59 65.52 49.31
CA LYS A 723 -71.01 66.88 48.91
C LYS A 723 -72.54 67.05 48.81
N ARG A 724 -73.31 65.97 48.64
CA ARG A 724 -74.78 66.03 48.51
C ARG A 724 -75.51 66.08 49.86
N LYS A 725 -74.80 65.93 50.98
CA LYS A 725 -75.33 65.96 52.36
C LYS A 725 -75.09 67.30 53.08
N ARG A 726 -74.78 68.38 52.36
CA ARG A 726 -74.76 69.76 52.89
C ARG A 726 -75.72 70.65 52.14
#